data_AF-A0A853GAT0-F1
#
_entry.id   AF-A0A853GAT0-F1
#
_cell.length_a   1.000
_cell.length_b   1.000
_cell.length_c   1.000
_cell.angle_alpha   90.00
_cell.angle_beta   90.00
_cell.angle_gamma   90.00
#
_symmetry.space_group_name_H-M   'P 1'
#
loop_
_entity.id
_entity.type
_entity.pdbx_description
1 polymer ?
#
loop_
_entity_poly.entity_id
_entity_poly.type
_entity_poly.pdbx_seq_one_letter_code
_entity_poly.pdbx_strand_id
1 'polypeptide(L)'
;MKLGKIVVALALALPAYPLSAIEIQPIYRPDGTHMFDIRFYEVGDGTFTVVGDTAMESTWNLSQLQKAKIAEALRYWAELITPVPGELPALVNVGSTDMPGNAAGGSDPYEIGDITMSGIQAILQGHQIDTLDYDSHGMFFMGLMNWDTLPTILPSQLPRVQGSEIDTTAVAFHELAHGLGFLNSMNLDGTIDKLRFDSELNTFDIHMRDDNGNAPKPDQLVLCASCSNPYDADSFDVRNNKGYFTGPQVERVLDGAMVGIPLRIGGVDNLDDSMSHSELKNSLMSHQSYRNYTNFLEAELAMLQDMGYGIDRRNFYGYSVYGDGKTIVNTHGFFQRDATGTAYIPGQYNTSTLGLGLHVYGSNNALLQQADLLTVGVGGAGIRVDGSANSITVNPGIKVHANGINGRGVMFAYGKDHTLIQRGDVQATGKGGIAVSFDFGNNAMGNDSVDRGPDYRGSFIHNGSTELSQELNGALVERFDLTGSLSGSAAAIFMSDNALVNNINIMRGAQIQGDIYSQYKQFDGNNQLRLTNLTFGKAADSLGQATQQVDDAFRLYYQGNIQGDNIALAALGGITSLNGDHAVNRVDVAPGAALGGSSSYTITDGANSFVNHGTVAPGNSLGRIEVKGSYAQGPTGRLVLEVDAQGAHDTLVVTDHAHLDGELIIAPLPDWYTNHWQFQSASWLQAGSSSGAFDTVTSQKFSPTLDFQAMSVGSNVYRLQGSRPAHAYSQYADNQNSRNVGNVLYGISAVAGKDMQPLFQALDFSYPDGSTVQQALNHLSPSAYSTMFSGSLYRERQITDIVKGQRYSGTTGLANTAGWQSFAATFGGKSWQNQDKGHVAYDASSYGVVLGAERQSDAWKLGVHGAASEQTVKPRDSAGTKGRTTAFSLGLHAAYAPNTEAGVHAYSQARIGLERGRMDRRLRVDSYSAHNKSDWQGWSGTLQAGVGYRWKLNDAISVGPLVGLDYTYLKRPGLSESGRDASRLDVASSHFSSLQSSLGVGSDIRLPLARGGDLHATLQLSWDRELLNNKLTQTAHFSSYSHLGFEAKNSIVSRDAMGLKGGLSYQAGDGFAIGASVAGNWYGAGQRSLTGNVNARWTF
;
A
#
# COMPACT_ATOMS: atom_id res chain seq x y z
N MET A 1 65.37 -32.05 63.11
CA MET A 1 64.78 -33.37 63.41
C MET A 1 63.47 -33.48 62.63
N LYS A 2 63.52 -34.06 61.41
CA LYS A 2 62.98 -35.40 61.09
C LYS A 2 61.54 -35.63 61.56
N LEU A 3 60.58 -35.33 60.68
CA LEU A 3 59.37 -36.15 60.46
C LEU A 3 58.67 -35.79 59.13
N GLY A 4 59.45 -35.54 58.07
CA GLY A 4 58.98 -35.61 56.69
C GLY A 4 59.51 -36.92 56.12
N LYS A 5 58.63 -37.92 55.94
CA LYS A 5 58.80 -39.16 55.14
C LYS A 5 57.85 -40.30 55.60
N ILE A 6 56.57 -40.03 55.89
CA ILE A 6 55.56 -41.12 56.04
C ILE A 6 54.21 -40.83 55.34
N VAL A 7 53.87 -39.57 54.98
CA VAL A 7 52.57 -39.30 54.33
C VAL A 7 52.61 -39.38 52.79
N VAL A 8 53.78 -39.37 52.16
CA VAL A 8 53.91 -39.44 50.68
C VAL A 8 53.94 -40.89 50.15
N ALA A 9 54.08 -41.90 51.02
CA ALA A 9 54.17 -43.29 50.60
C ALA A 9 52.83 -44.07 50.63
N LEU A 10 51.74 -43.49 51.18
CA LEU A 10 50.40 -44.10 51.14
C LEU A 10 49.48 -43.54 50.04
N ALA A 11 49.88 -42.46 49.34
CA ALA A 11 49.12 -41.90 48.22
C ALA A 11 49.52 -42.47 46.85
N LEU A 12 50.53 -43.33 46.79
CA LEU A 12 51.08 -43.93 45.55
C LEU A 12 50.74 -45.44 45.40
N ALA A 13 49.80 -45.95 46.21
CA ALA A 13 49.35 -47.35 46.16
C ALA A 13 47.82 -47.47 46.13
N LEU A 14 47.13 -46.47 45.59
CA LEU A 14 45.80 -46.67 45.03
C LEU A 14 45.99 -46.84 43.52
N PRO A 15 45.52 -47.93 42.89
CA PRO A 15 45.39 -47.95 41.45
C PRO A 15 44.58 -46.71 41.08
N ALA A 16 45.09 -45.91 40.14
CA ALA A 16 44.28 -44.92 39.47
C ALA A 16 43.17 -45.70 38.76
N TYR A 17 42.01 -45.83 39.41
CA TYR A 17 40.81 -46.18 38.69
C TYR A 17 40.66 -45.07 37.64
N PRO A 18 40.57 -45.39 36.34
CA PRO A 18 40.12 -44.39 35.39
C PRO A 18 38.78 -43.89 35.93
N LEU A 19 38.73 -42.61 36.32
CA LEU A 19 37.45 -41.94 36.48
C LEU A 19 36.92 -41.84 35.05
N SER A 20 36.08 -42.79 34.62
CA SER A 20 35.23 -42.60 33.44
C SER A 20 34.42 -41.34 33.71
N ALA A 21 34.55 -40.35 32.83
CA ALA A 21 33.90 -39.06 32.97
C ALA A 21 32.83 -38.93 31.89
N ILE A 22 31.87 -39.87 31.93
CA ILE A 22 30.74 -39.91 31.00
C ILE A 22 29.99 -38.58 31.07
N GLU A 23 29.89 -37.90 29.92
CA GLU A 23 29.16 -36.64 29.81
C GLU A 23 27.66 -36.93 29.72
N ILE A 24 26.89 -36.45 30.70
CA ILE A 24 25.43 -36.62 30.72
C ILE A 24 24.76 -35.31 30.31
N GLN A 25 23.92 -35.37 29.27
CA GLN A 25 23.12 -34.25 28.79
C GLN A 25 21.62 -34.51 28.97
N PRO A 26 20.93 -33.82 29.88
CA PRO A 26 19.50 -33.97 30.07
C PRO A 26 18.71 -33.23 28.97
N ILE A 27 17.65 -33.88 28.48
CA ILE A 27 16.73 -33.37 27.47
C ILE A 27 15.33 -33.25 28.07
N TYR A 28 14.75 -32.07 27.93
CA TYR A 28 13.44 -31.72 28.45
C TYR A 28 12.45 -31.46 27.31
N ARG A 29 11.21 -31.84 27.54
CA ARG A 29 10.07 -31.43 26.72
C ARG A 29 9.79 -29.92 26.88
N PRO A 30 9.08 -29.29 25.93
CA PRO A 30 8.64 -27.89 26.08
C PRO A 30 7.79 -27.62 27.33
N ASP A 31 7.08 -28.63 27.84
CA ASP A 31 6.29 -28.55 29.08
C ASP A 31 7.13 -28.67 30.37
N GLY A 32 8.45 -28.91 30.24
CA GLY A 32 9.39 -29.07 31.35
C GLY A 32 9.62 -30.50 31.81
N THR A 33 8.97 -31.51 31.21
CA THR A 33 9.20 -32.92 31.54
C THR A 33 10.60 -33.35 31.15
N HIS A 34 11.37 -33.90 32.10
CA HIS A 34 12.69 -34.50 31.83
C HIS A 34 12.48 -35.85 31.15
N MET A 35 12.78 -35.95 29.85
CA MET A 35 12.38 -37.10 29.03
C MET A 35 13.54 -38.02 28.68
N PHE A 36 14.73 -37.47 28.39
CA PHE A 36 15.90 -38.27 28.07
C PHE A 36 17.14 -37.80 28.84
N ASP A 37 18.03 -38.73 29.15
CA ASP A 37 19.42 -38.45 29.50
C ASP A 37 20.33 -39.09 28.44
N ILE A 38 21.07 -38.25 27.72
CA ILE A 38 22.07 -38.69 26.76
C ILE A 38 23.38 -38.88 27.50
N ARG A 39 23.98 -40.05 27.39
CA ARG A 39 25.28 -40.37 27.97
C ARG A 39 26.31 -40.52 26.86
N PHE A 40 27.17 -39.53 26.69
CA PHE A 40 28.24 -39.59 25.69
C PHE A 40 29.47 -40.30 26.26
N TYR A 41 29.84 -41.41 25.62
CA TYR A 41 31.02 -42.19 25.94
C TYR A 41 32.16 -41.77 25.01
N GLU A 42 33.26 -41.29 25.58
CA GLU A 42 34.49 -41.00 24.84
C GLU A 42 35.45 -42.19 24.89
N VAL A 43 36.56 -42.08 24.16
CA VAL A 43 37.62 -43.10 24.18
C VAL A 43 38.12 -43.30 25.62
N GLY A 44 37.93 -44.52 26.14
CA GLY A 44 38.36 -44.92 27.48
C GLY A 44 37.30 -44.82 28.57
N ASP A 45 36.07 -44.41 28.26
CA ASP A 45 34.96 -44.37 29.24
C ASP A 45 34.30 -45.74 29.49
N GLY A 46 34.66 -46.76 28.70
CA GLY A 46 34.18 -48.14 28.81
C GLY A 46 33.15 -48.52 27.75
N THR A 47 32.52 -49.69 27.94
CA THR A 47 31.51 -50.23 27.03
C THR A 47 30.21 -49.44 27.12
N PHE A 48 29.69 -48.99 25.98
CA PHE A 48 28.42 -48.23 25.91
C PHE A 48 27.25 -49.04 25.37
N THR A 49 27.51 -50.13 24.65
CA THR A 49 26.51 -51.09 24.16
C THR A 49 27.16 -52.41 23.75
N VAL A 50 26.35 -53.40 23.35
CA VAL A 50 26.79 -54.62 22.65
C VAL A 50 26.09 -54.72 21.32
N VAL A 51 26.83 -55.15 20.29
CA VAL A 51 26.27 -55.52 18.99
C VAL A 51 26.61 -57.00 18.76
N GLY A 52 25.58 -57.86 18.73
CA GLY A 52 25.74 -59.32 18.73
C GLY A 52 26.37 -59.81 20.03
N ASP A 53 27.51 -60.49 19.95
CA ASP A 53 28.30 -60.92 21.13
C ASP A 53 29.46 -59.95 21.46
N THR A 54 29.53 -58.79 20.79
CA THR A 54 30.70 -57.89 20.87
C THR A 54 30.41 -56.64 21.69
N ALA A 55 31.12 -56.48 22.80
CA ALA A 55 31.14 -55.24 23.58
C ALA A 55 31.74 -54.09 22.76
N MET A 56 30.99 -52.99 22.64
CA MET A 56 31.39 -51.79 21.89
C MET A 56 31.89 -50.70 22.84
N GLU A 57 33.12 -50.24 22.60
CA GLU A 57 33.71 -49.06 23.23
C GLU A 57 33.95 -47.98 22.17
N SER A 58 33.87 -46.70 22.56
CA SER A 58 34.10 -45.60 21.63
C SER A 58 35.53 -45.63 21.07
N THR A 59 35.68 -45.61 19.74
CA THR A 59 37.00 -45.67 19.09
C THR A 59 37.58 -44.28 18.75
N TRP A 60 36.74 -43.24 18.70
CA TRP A 60 37.16 -41.85 18.48
C TRP A 60 36.27 -40.85 19.24
N ASN A 61 36.79 -39.66 19.53
CA ASN A 61 36.04 -38.71 20.34
C ASN A 61 35.05 -37.86 19.53
N LEU A 62 33.82 -37.73 20.02
CA LEU A 62 32.79 -36.90 19.38
C LEU A 62 33.10 -35.42 19.59
N SER A 63 33.00 -34.63 18.52
CA SER A 63 33.11 -33.17 18.64
C SER A 63 31.90 -32.58 19.39
N GLN A 64 32.10 -31.42 20.03
CA GLN A 64 31.01 -30.69 20.68
C GLN A 64 29.84 -30.36 19.73
N LEU A 65 30.14 -30.13 18.44
CA LEU A 65 29.11 -29.90 17.43
C LEU A 65 28.28 -31.16 17.16
N GLN A 66 28.92 -32.33 17.02
CA GLN A 66 28.23 -33.60 16.82
C GLN A 66 27.34 -33.93 18.02
N LYS A 67 27.85 -33.80 19.25
CA LYS A 67 27.05 -33.97 20.48
C LYS A 67 25.83 -33.06 20.49
N ALA A 68 26.01 -31.78 20.17
CA ALA A 68 24.92 -30.81 20.12
C ALA A 68 23.85 -31.15 19.07
N LYS A 69 24.24 -31.68 17.91
CA LYS A 69 23.30 -32.12 16.85
C LYS A 69 22.52 -33.38 17.22
N ILE A 70 23.18 -34.36 17.84
CA ILE A 70 22.52 -35.56 18.38
C ILE A 70 21.51 -35.15 19.46
N ALA A 71 21.91 -34.24 20.36
CA ALA A 71 21.03 -33.71 21.38
C ALA A 71 19.82 -32.97 20.78
N GLU A 72 19.98 -32.28 19.65
CA GLU A 72 18.87 -31.64 18.96
C GLU A 72 17.87 -32.64 18.37
N ALA A 73 18.34 -33.75 17.81
CA ALA A 73 17.46 -34.82 17.35
C ALA A 73 16.58 -35.37 18.49
N LEU A 74 17.16 -35.59 19.68
CA LEU A 74 16.40 -36.03 20.86
C LEU A 74 15.48 -34.94 21.43
N ARG A 75 15.85 -33.66 21.35
CA ARG A 75 14.92 -32.55 21.69
C ARG A 75 13.71 -32.56 20.79
N TYR A 76 13.89 -32.83 19.50
CA TYR A 76 12.78 -32.90 18.57
C TYR A 76 11.89 -34.13 18.82
N TRP A 77 12.48 -35.31 19.10
CA TRP A 77 11.71 -36.46 19.60
C TRP A 77 10.94 -36.15 20.88
N ALA A 78 11.54 -35.39 21.81
CA ALA A 78 10.89 -34.97 23.03
C ALA A 78 9.71 -34.02 22.77
N GLU A 79 9.81 -33.14 21.77
CA GLU A 79 8.70 -32.28 21.35
C GLU A 79 7.53 -33.11 20.76
N LEU A 80 7.84 -34.13 19.95
CA LEU A 80 6.85 -34.98 19.25
C LEU A 80 6.07 -35.91 20.19
N ILE A 81 6.77 -36.65 21.07
CA ILE A 81 6.21 -37.77 21.82
C ILE A 81 5.83 -37.33 23.22
N THR A 82 4.54 -37.40 23.55
CA THR A 82 4.02 -37.24 24.91
C THR A 82 4.13 -38.56 25.67
N PRO A 83 5.06 -38.68 26.63
CA PRO A 83 5.27 -39.93 27.35
C PRO A 83 4.20 -40.15 28.43
N VAL A 84 4.04 -41.41 28.83
CA VAL A 84 3.28 -41.76 30.03
C VAL A 84 4.15 -41.48 31.27
N PRO A 85 3.65 -40.76 32.28
CA PRO A 85 4.41 -40.52 33.51
C PRO A 85 4.72 -41.82 34.26
N GLY A 86 5.96 -41.99 34.73
CA GLY A 86 6.37 -43.18 35.49
C GLY A 86 7.86 -43.19 35.79
N GLU A 87 8.67 -43.66 34.84
CA GLU A 87 10.10 -43.98 35.04
C GLU A 87 11.08 -43.09 34.24
N LEU A 88 10.60 -42.00 33.65
CA LEU A 88 11.45 -41.04 32.95
C LEU A 88 12.59 -40.49 33.86
N PRO A 89 13.78 -40.18 33.31
CA PRO A 89 14.11 -40.10 31.88
C PRO A 89 14.53 -41.44 31.25
N ALA A 90 14.28 -41.61 29.95
CA ALA A 90 14.88 -42.66 29.15
C ALA A 90 16.38 -42.43 28.98
N LEU A 91 17.17 -43.48 29.14
CA LEU A 91 18.64 -43.41 29.16
C LEU A 91 19.18 -43.84 27.81
N VAL A 92 19.90 -42.95 27.12
CA VAL A 92 20.44 -43.22 25.77
C VAL A 92 21.96 -43.13 25.79
N ASN A 93 22.63 -44.27 25.60
CA ASN A 93 24.08 -44.32 25.49
C ASN A 93 24.51 -43.95 24.07
N VAL A 94 25.46 -43.02 23.97
CA VAL A 94 25.98 -42.53 22.68
C VAL A 94 27.49 -42.76 22.61
N GLY A 95 27.92 -43.48 21.59
CA GLY A 95 29.34 -43.75 21.34
C GLY A 95 29.74 -43.58 19.88
N SER A 96 30.95 -44.02 19.55
CA SER A 96 31.52 -43.91 18.20
C SER A 96 32.29 -45.18 17.82
N THR A 97 32.35 -45.51 16.54
CA THR A 97 33.06 -46.71 16.07
C THR A 97 33.86 -46.43 14.80
N ASP A 98 34.87 -47.25 14.54
CA ASP A 98 35.67 -47.19 13.31
C ASP A 98 34.97 -47.90 12.13
N MET A 99 33.68 -48.26 12.28
CA MET A 99 32.91 -48.90 11.22
C MET A 99 32.66 -47.91 10.08
N PRO A 100 33.13 -48.18 8.85
CA PRO A 100 32.96 -47.27 7.72
C PRO A 100 31.51 -47.25 7.22
N GLY A 101 31.01 -46.08 6.83
CA GLY A 101 29.75 -45.93 6.08
C GLY A 101 28.46 -46.21 6.87
N ASN A 102 28.56 -46.36 8.20
CA ASN A 102 27.45 -46.78 9.05
C ASN A 102 27.23 -45.85 10.25
N ALA A 103 25.98 -45.73 10.66
CA ALA A 103 25.56 -45.28 11.99
C ALA A 103 24.39 -46.20 12.36
N ALA A 104 24.19 -46.45 13.64
CA ALA A 104 23.06 -47.26 14.07
C ALA A 104 22.51 -46.74 15.39
N GLY A 105 21.21 -46.88 15.56
CA GLY A 105 20.52 -46.72 16.82
C GLY A 105 19.59 -47.89 17.07
N GLY A 106 19.28 -48.15 18.34
CA GLY A 106 18.48 -49.31 18.71
C GLY A 106 18.23 -49.40 20.20
N SER A 107 17.46 -50.41 20.60
CA SER A 107 17.23 -50.75 21.99
C SER A 107 16.91 -52.24 22.08
N ASP A 108 17.31 -52.85 23.18
CA ASP A 108 17.02 -54.27 23.41
C ASP A 108 15.50 -54.50 23.56
N PRO A 109 15.00 -55.66 23.12
CA PRO A 109 13.59 -56.01 23.25
C PRO A 109 13.27 -56.47 24.68
N TYR A 110 12.12 -56.03 25.19
CA TYR A 110 11.58 -56.41 26.50
C TYR A 110 10.19 -57.04 26.34
N GLU A 111 9.97 -58.17 27.01
CA GLU A 111 8.69 -58.89 27.00
C GLU A 111 7.62 -58.10 27.77
N ILE A 112 6.54 -57.71 27.08
CA ILE A 112 5.39 -57.00 27.66
C ILE A 112 4.11 -57.78 27.33
N GLY A 113 3.86 -58.83 28.10
CA GLY A 113 2.76 -59.75 27.82
C GLY A 113 3.11 -60.69 26.67
N ASP A 114 2.27 -60.73 25.63
CA ASP A 114 2.47 -61.59 24.43
C ASP A 114 3.19 -60.85 23.28
N ILE A 115 3.72 -59.65 23.54
CA ILE A 115 4.45 -58.83 22.57
C ILE A 115 5.75 -58.31 23.17
N THR A 116 6.72 -58.00 22.31
CA THR A 116 7.95 -57.31 22.73
C THR A 116 7.90 -55.81 22.42
N MET A 117 8.55 -55.01 23.27
CA MET A 117 8.75 -53.58 23.07
C MET A 117 10.23 -53.23 23.19
N SER A 118 10.69 -52.25 22.42
CA SER A 118 12.06 -51.74 22.56
C SER A 118 12.21 -51.01 23.91
N GLY A 119 13.41 -50.99 24.49
CA GLY A 119 13.65 -50.36 25.81
C GLY A 119 13.18 -48.91 25.92
N ILE A 120 13.49 -48.04 24.95
CA ILE A 120 12.99 -46.66 24.94
C ILE A 120 11.46 -46.62 24.76
N GLN A 121 10.87 -47.50 23.97
CA GLN A 121 9.42 -47.58 23.82
C GLN A 121 8.73 -47.92 25.14
N ALA A 122 9.17 -48.99 25.79
CA ALA A 122 8.59 -49.49 27.03
C ALA A 122 8.58 -48.41 28.13
N ILE A 123 9.72 -47.74 28.38
CA ILE A 123 9.79 -46.68 29.40
C ILE A 123 8.92 -45.46 29.05
N LEU A 124 8.89 -45.02 27.78
CA LEU A 124 8.06 -43.88 27.37
C LEU A 124 6.56 -44.20 27.42
N GLN A 125 6.18 -45.48 27.38
CA GLN A 125 4.81 -45.96 27.55
C GLN A 125 4.48 -46.35 29.01
N GLY A 126 5.42 -46.15 29.95
CA GLY A 126 5.19 -46.29 31.39
C GLY A 126 5.39 -47.71 31.93
N HIS A 127 6.06 -48.58 31.18
CA HIS A 127 6.46 -49.91 31.65
C HIS A 127 7.75 -49.83 32.47
N GLN A 128 7.82 -50.61 33.55
CA GLN A 128 9.03 -50.71 34.37
C GLN A 128 10.00 -51.72 33.76
N ILE A 129 11.30 -51.37 33.73
CA ILE A 129 12.36 -52.26 33.24
C ILE A 129 13.32 -52.57 34.38
N ASP A 130 13.28 -53.82 34.86
CA ASP A 130 14.02 -54.24 36.07
C ASP A 130 15.54 -54.39 35.84
N THR A 131 15.95 -54.69 34.60
CA THR A 131 17.36 -54.87 34.21
C THR A 131 17.65 -54.16 32.90
N LEU A 132 18.58 -53.21 32.95
CA LEU A 132 19.04 -52.48 31.78
C LEU A 132 20.32 -53.09 31.24
N ASP A 133 20.38 -53.29 29.93
CA ASP A 133 21.61 -53.66 29.26
C ASP A 133 22.52 -52.43 29.15
N TYR A 134 23.75 -52.59 29.69
CA TYR A 134 24.74 -51.52 29.80
C TYR A 134 24.22 -50.24 30.46
N ASP A 135 23.34 -50.40 31.46
CA ASP A 135 22.67 -49.33 32.21
C ASP A 135 21.91 -48.32 31.33
N SER A 136 21.40 -48.75 30.17
CA SER A 136 20.69 -47.91 29.19
C SER A 136 19.38 -48.51 28.70
N HIS A 137 18.47 -47.65 28.23
CA HIS A 137 17.22 -48.05 27.58
C HIS A 137 17.38 -48.15 26.06
N GLY A 138 18.42 -47.54 25.51
CA GLY A 138 18.74 -47.59 24.09
C GLY A 138 20.10 -46.96 23.81
N MET A 139 20.53 -47.08 22.55
CA MET A 139 21.85 -46.67 22.12
C MET A 139 21.84 -45.99 20.75
N PHE A 140 22.89 -45.22 20.50
CA PHE A 140 23.24 -44.68 19.18
C PHE A 140 24.76 -44.65 19.03
N PHE A 141 25.29 -45.11 17.90
CA PHE A 141 26.69 -44.90 17.58
C PHE A 141 26.91 -44.24 16.22
N MET A 142 27.94 -43.41 16.16
CA MET A 142 28.44 -42.83 14.92
C MET A 142 29.61 -43.65 14.39
N GLY A 143 29.50 -44.18 13.17
CA GLY A 143 30.66 -44.73 12.45
C GLY A 143 31.45 -43.66 11.70
N LEU A 144 32.42 -44.12 10.90
CA LEU A 144 33.24 -43.26 10.05
C LEU A 144 32.46 -42.89 8.78
N MET A 145 31.91 -41.67 8.79
CA MET A 145 31.25 -41.04 7.66
C MET A 145 31.68 -39.57 7.55
N ASN A 146 31.44 -38.96 6.41
CA ASN A 146 31.74 -37.54 6.19
C ASN A 146 30.67 -36.63 6.85
N TRP A 147 30.66 -36.60 8.18
CA TRP A 147 29.67 -35.85 8.96
C TRP A 147 29.74 -34.34 8.74
N ASP A 148 28.58 -33.68 8.63
CA ASP A 148 28.52 -32.27 8.27
C ASP A 148 29.10 -31.33 9.33
N THR A 149 29.77 -30.28 8.85
CA THR A 149 30.50 -29.32 9.69
C THR A 149 29.75 -28.00 9.90
N LEU A 150 28.48 -27.92 9.48
CA LEU A 150 27.67 -26.70 9.61
C LEU A 150 27.53 -26.31 11.10
N PRO A 151 28.06 -25.15 11.53
CA PRO A 151 28.12 -24.79 12.95
C PRO A 151 26.79 -24.30 13.50
N THR A 152 25.83 -23.94 12.62
CA THR A 152 24.50 -23.48 13.02
C THR A 152 23.50 -24.62 12.88
N ILE A 153 23.04 -25.14 14.02
CA ILE A 153 21.90 -26.05 14.09
C ILE A 153 20.64 -25.24 13.82
N LEU A 154 20.03 -25.47 12.66
CA LEU A 154 18.86 -24.73 12.23
C LEU A 154 17.86 -25.71 11.59
N PRO A 155 16.73 -25.99 12.27
CA PRO A 155 15.67 -26.80 11.71
C PRO A 155 15.23 -26.27 10.34
N SER A 156 15.08 -27.20 9.41
CA SER A 156 14.70 -26.96 8.02
C SER A 156 13.90 -28.15 7.53
N GLN A 157 12.85 -27.93 6.74
CA GLN A 157 12.10 -29.03 6.10
C GLN A 157 12.90 -29.77 5.02
N LEU A 158 13.97 -29.15 4.54
CA LEU A 158 14.88 -29.64 3.50
C LEU A 158 16.31 -29.74 4.04
N PRO A 159 17.08 -30.79 3.69
CA PRO A 159 18.48 -30.89 4.09
C PRO A 159 19.31 -29.73 3.52
N ARG A 160 20.18 -29.15 4.37
CA ARG A 160 20.98 -27.97 4.03
C ARG A 160 22.44 -28.28 3.73
N VAL A 161 22.88 -29.48 4.06
CA VAL A 161 24.27 -29.94 3.89
C VAL A 161 24.56 -30.11 2.40
N GLN A 162 25.70 -29.59 1.92
CA GLN A 162 26.08 -29.64 0.52
C GLN A 162 27.25 -30.60 0.28
N GLY A 163 27.45 -31.00 -0.98
CA GLY A 163 28.55 -31.87 -1.38
C GLY A 163 28.43 -33.27 -0.79
N SER A 164 29.54 -33.86 -0.37
CA SER A 164 29.58 -35.22 0.18
C SER A 164 29.33 -35.30 1.69
N GLU A 165 29.03 -34.18 2.37
CA GLU A 165 28.77 -34.18 3.81
C GLU A 165 27.38 -34.78 4.14
N ILE A 166 27.25 -35.41 5.30
CA ILE A 166 26.01 -36.09 5.77
C ILE A 166 25.39 -35.31 6.93
N ASP A 167 24.07 -35.07 6.87
CA ASP A 167 23.34 -34.32 7.90
C ASP A 167 23.27 -35.09 9.22
N THR A 168 24.11 -34.70 10.17
CA THR A 168 24.27 -35.39 11.45
C THR A 168 22.97 -35.38 12.26
N THR A 169 22.19 -34.29 12.21
CA THR A 169 20.93 -34.19 12.98
C THR A 169 19.87 -35.10 12.37
N ALA A 170 19.73 -35.09 11.05
CA ALA A 170 18.76 -35.93 10.35
C ALA A 170 19.07 -37.43 10.54
N VAL A 171 20.35 -37.82 10.45
CA VAL A 171 20.76 -39.21 10.71
C VAL A 171 20.54 -39.58 12.16
N ALA A 172 20.94 -38.75 13.14
CA ALA A 172 20.65 -39.06 14.55
C ALA A 172 19.13 -39.22 14.80
N PHE A 173 18.31 -38.36 14.20
CA PHE A 173 16.84 -38.46 14.31
C PHE A 173 16.29 -39.76 13.71
N HIS A 174 16.83 -40.18 12.56
CA HIS A 174 16.53 -41.46 11.90
C HIS A 174 16.93 -42.65 12.79
N GLU A 175 18.20 -42.75 13.16
CA GLU A 175 18.74 -43.92 13.87
C GLU A 175 18.09 -44.12 15.25
N LEU A 176 17.81 -43.03 15.96
CA LEU A 176 17.14 -43.10 17.26
C LEU A 176 15.69 -43.57 17.17
N ALA A 177 15.07 -43.51 15.98
CA ALA A 177 13.73 -44.04 15.78
C ALA A 177 13.68 -45.57 15.87
N HIS A 178 14.76 -46.28 15.50
CA HIS A 178 14.84 -47.72 15.70
C HIS A 178 14.80 -48.07 17.19
N GLY A 179 15.42 -47.25 18.05
CA GLY A 179 15.27 -47.37 19.50
C GLY A 179 13.85 -47.12 20.01
N LEU A 180 13.04 -46.36 19.28
CA LEU A 180 11.60 -46.17 19.53
C LEU A 180 10.73 -47.32 18.98
N GLY A 181 11.33 -48.42 18.54
CA GLY A 181 10.63 -49.60 18.05
C GLY A 181 10.28 -49.56 16.56
N PHE A 182 10.82 -48.60 15.79
CA PHE A 182 10.69 -48.58 14.33
C PHE A 182 11.63 -49.62 13.68
N LEU A 183 11.46 -50.89 14.06
CA LEU A 183 12.28 -52.04 13.70
C LEU A 183 11.42 -53.30 13.83
N ASN A 184 11.58 -54.29 12.95
CA ASN A 184 10.91 -55.59 13.11
C ASN A 184 11.67 -56.53 14.07
N SER A 185 11.03 -57.63 14.48
CA SER A 185 11.69 -58.74 15.20
C SER A 185 11.81 -59.97 14.30
N MET A 186 12.72 -59.89 13.33
CA MET A 186 13.10 -61.01 12.48
C MET A 186 14.58 -61.34 12.61
N ASN A 187 14.89 -62.62 12.48
CA ASN A 187 16.24 -63.13 12.54
C ASN A 187 16.58 -64.02 11.34
N LEU A 188 17.87 -64.08 11.02
CA LEU A 188 18.44 -65.01 10.06
C LEU A 188 18.77 -66.34 10.78
N ASP A 189 18.28 -67.46 10.26
CA ASP A 189 18.42 -68.80 10.88
C ASP A 189 19.82 -69.40 10.70
N GLY A 190 20.86 -68.70 11.20
CA GLY A 190 22.27 -69.09 11.12
C GLY A 190 22.84 -69.18 9.70
N THR A 191 22.07 -68.78 8.68
CA THR A 191 22.43 -68.71 7.26
C THR A 191 21.96 -67.36 6.72
N ILE A 192 22.78 -66.70 5.89
CA ILE A 192 22.58 -65.30 5.44
C ILE A 192 21.33 -65.07 4.56
N ASP A 193 20.54 -66.10 4.26
CA ASP A 193 19.44 -66.06 3.30
C ASP A 193 18.10 -66.64 3.79
N LYS A 194 18.00 -67.07 5.07
CA LYS A 194 16.77 -67.63 5.65
C LYS A 194 16.17 -66.74 6.73
N LEU A 195 15.23 -65.90 6.33
CA LEU A 195 14.55 -64.94 7.20
C LEU A 195 13.31 -65.56 7.87
N ARG A 196 13.14 -65.33 9.18
CA ARG A 196 12.02 -65.82 10.00
C ARG A 196 11.67 -64.79 11.07
N PHE A 197 10.39 -64.64 11.41
CA PHE A 197 9.95 -63.87 12.58
C PHE A 197 10.35 -64.54 13.89
N ASP A 198 10.63 -63.76 14.91
CA ASP A 198 10.94 -64.28 16.23
C ASP A 198 9.77 -65.01 16.88
N SER A 199 10.05 -65.74 17.95
CA SER A 199 9.03 -66.46 18.73
C SER A 199 8.05 -65.52 19.43
N GLU A 200 8.39 -64.24 19.53
CA GLU A 200 7.53 -63.19 20.04
C GLU A 200 7.57 -62.01 19.07
N LEU A 201 6.39 -61.55 18.64
CA LEU A 201 6.28 -60.42 17.73
C LEU A 201 6.38 -59.10 18.50
N ASN A 202 7.03 -58.12 17.91
CA ASN A 202 7.09 -56.80 18.51
C ASN A 202 5.90 -55.93 18.08
N THR A 203 5.80 -54.73 18.68
CA THR A 203 4.72 -53.78 18.34
C THR A 203 4.72 -53.30 16.88
N PHE A 204 5.83 -53.40 16.15
CA PHE A 204 5.90 -53.08 14.73
C PHE A 204 5.34 -54.22 13.87
N ASP A 205 5.73 -55.46 14.17
CA ASP A 205 5.39 -56.65 13.38
C ASP A 205 3.89 -56.91 13.31
N ILE A 206 3.17 -56.74 14.42
CA ILE A 206 1.72 -56.99 14.48
C ILE A 206 0.92 -56.11 13.49
N HIS A 207 1.50 -55.00 13.06
CA HIS A 207 0.94 -54.07 12.09
C HIS A 207 1.38 -54.35 10.65
N MET A 208 2.33 -55.26 10.43
CA MET A 208 2.79 -55.63 9.10
C MET A 208 1.79 -56.52 8.36
N ARG A 209 1.79 -56.40 7.04
CA ARG A 209 1.01 -57.23 6.12
C ARG A 209 1.87 -57.63 4.93
N ASP A 210 1.69 -58.88 4.50
CA ASP A 210 2.37 -59.44 3.33
C ASP A 210 1.71 -58.97 2.01
N ASP A 211 2.19 -59.46 0.87
CA ASP A 211 1.66 -59.12 -0.46
C ASP A 211 0.16 -59.44 -0.65
N ASN A 212 -0.39 -60.32 0.19
CA ASN A 212 -1.77 -60.81 0.14
C ASN A 212 -2.63 -60.22 1.26
N GLY A 213 -2.08 -59.34 2.11
CA GLY A 213 -2.78 -58.72 3.22
C GLY A 213 -2.86 -59.59 4.49
N ASN A 214 -2.05 -60.64 4.61
CA ASN A 214 -2.00 -61.49 5.79
C ASN A 214 -1.08 -60.89 6.86
N ALA A 215 -1.43 -61.05 8.14
CA ALA A 215 -0.60 -60.64 9.27
C ALA A 215 0.49 -61.70 9.58
N PRO A 216 1.63 -61.29 10.15
CA PRO A 216 2.67 -62.22 10.55
C PRO A 216 2.26 -63.06 11.76
N LYS A 217 2.97 -64.18 11.97
CA LYS A 217 2.85 -65.07 13.13
C LYS A 217 4.23 -65.32 13.74
N PRO A 218 4.31 -65.65 15.04
CA PRO A 218 5.55 -66.12 15.65
C PRO A 218 6.18 -67.29 14.88
N ASP A 219 7.52 -67.33 14.83
CA ASP A 219 8.33 -68.35 14.15
C ASP A 219 8.03 -68.52 12.64
N GLN A 220 7.29 -67.61 12.02
CA GLN A 220 6.84 -67.75 10.63
C GLN A 220 7.99 -67.46 9.66
N LEU A 221 8.18 -68.35 8.67
CA LEU A 221 9.14 -68.14 7.59
C LEU A 221 8.70 -67.00 6.67
N VAL A 222 9.66 -66.22 6.18
CA VAL A 222 9.42 -65.13 5.22
C VAL A 222 9.83 -65.57 3.82
N LEU A 223 8.93 -65.44 2.85
CA LEU A 223 9.26 -65.59 1.44
C LEU A 223 9.52 -64.21 0.84
N CYS A 224 10.73 -64.00 0.34
CA CYS A 224 11.12 -62.77 -0.34
C CYS A 224 11.94 -63.10 -1.59
N ALA A 225 12.10 -62.13 -2.51
CA ALA A 225 12.81 -62.36 -3.77
C ALA A 225 14.29 -62.79 -3.59
N SER A 226 14.91 -62.36 -2.48
CA SER A 226 16.31 -62.66 -2.14
C SER A 226 16.44 -63.76 -1.06
N CYS A 227 15.33 -64.37 -0.61
CA CYS A 227 15.31 -65.38 0.45
C CYS A 227 15.49 -66.81 -0.12
N SER A 228 16.15 -67.70 0.61
CA SER A 228 16.34 -69.13 0.25
C SER A 228 15.35 -70.07 0.94
N ASN A 229 14.39 -69.54 1.70
CA ASN A 229 13.35 -70.32 2.37
C ASN A 229 12.56 -71.16 1.35
N PRO A 230 12.30 -72.46 1.63
CA PRO A 230 11.47 -73.29 0.77
C PRO A 230 10.05 -72.69 0.70
N TYR A 231 9.41 -72.81 -0.46
CA TYR A 231 8.02 -72.37 -0.59
C TYR A 231 7.12 -73.15 0.38
N ASP A 232 6.39 -72.39 1.19
CA ASP A 232 5.33 -72.86 2.08
C ASP A 232 4.15 -71.89 1.93
N ALA A 233 2.94 -72.42 1.84
CA ALA A 233 1.72 -71.65 1.66
C ALA A 233 1.33 -70.86 2.92
N ASP A 234 1.84 -71.26 4.09
CA ASP A 234 1.61 -70.59 5.36
C ASP A 234 2.69 -69.54 5.71
N SER A 235 3.69 -69.33 4.84
CA SER A 235 4.73 -68.31 5.03
C SER A 235 4.24 -66.88 4.80
N PHE A 236 4.95 -65.91 5.38
CA PHE A 236 4.72 -64.48 5.13
C PHE A 236 5.32 -64.10 3.76
N ASP A 237 4.46 -63.87 2.76
CA ASP A 237 4.89 -63.76 1.35
C ASP A 237 5.02 -62.31 0.88
N VAL A 238 6.27 -61.86 0.72
CA VAL A 238 6.63 -60.51 0.24
C VAL A 238 7.44 -60.58 -1.07
N ARG A 239 7.33 -61.66 -1.85
CA ARG A 239 8.11 -61.85 -3.08
C ARG A 239 7.83 -60.82 -4.18
N ASN A 240 6.66 -60.16 -4.15
CA ASN A 240 6.31 -59.08 -5.08
C ASN A 240 6.71 -57.70 -4.57
N ASN A 241 7.40 -57.61 -3.43
CA ASN A 241 7.83 -56.37 -2.77
C ASN A 241 6.66 -55.42 -2.46
N LYS A 242 5.54 -55.94 -1.97
CA LYS A 242 4.35 -55.16 -1.62
C LYS A 242 3.98 -55.25 -0.13
N GLY A 243 4.88 -55.74 0.72
CA GLY A 243 4.69 -55.72 2.16
C GLY A 243 4.51 -54.29 2.69
N TYR A 244 3.63 -54.13 3.68
CA TYR A 244 3.25 -52.80 4.18
C TYR A 244 2.91 -52.83 5.68
N PHE A 245 3.03 -51.67 6.33
CA PHE A 245 2.54 -51.43 7.68
C PHE A 245 1.12 -50.84 7.61
N THR A 246 0.22 -51.30 8.47
CA THR A 246 -1.13 -50.75 8.59
C THR A 246 -1.63 -50.66 10.03
N GLY A 247 -2.49 -49.68 10.29
CA GLY A 247 -3.19 -49.51 11.55
C GLY A 247 -4.23 -48.37 11.46
N PRO A 248 -5.12 -48.24 12.45
CA PRO A 248 -6.22 -47.28 12.40
C PRO A 248 -5.78 -45.82 12.21
N GLN A 249 -4.60 -45.45 12.71
CA GLN A 249 -4.07 -44.10 12.56
C GLN A 249 -3.45 -43.89 11.18
N VAL A 250 -2.68 -44.87 10.68
CA VAL A 250 -2.13 -44.87 9.33
C VAL A 250 -3.23 -44.81 8.27
N GLU A 251 -4.25 -45.66 8.40
CA GLU A 251 -5.41 -45.67 7.49
C GLU A 251 -6.10 -44.30 7.42
N ARG A 252 -6.23 -43.62 8.56
CA ARG A 252 -6.82 -42.28 8.64
C ARG A 252 -5.99 -41.21 7.93
N VAL A 253 -4.66 -41.27 8.02
CA VAL A 253 -3.75 -40.30 7.40
C VAL A 253 -3.66 -40.52 5.89
N LEU A 254 -3.59 -41.78 5.47
CA LEU A 254 -3.52 -42.12 4.05
C LEU A 254 -4.84 -41.86 3.31
N ASP A 255 -5.98 -41.89 4.01
CA ASP A 255 -7.32 -41.62 3.45
C ASP A 255 -7.60 -42.43 2.17
N GLY A 256 -7.22 -43.70 2.19
CA GLY A 256 -7.37 -44.63 1.07
C GLY A 256 -6.44 -44.39 -0.12
N ALA A 257 -5.43 -43.51 0.00
CA ALA A 257 -4.43 -43.28 -1.04
C ALA A 257 -3.54 -44.51 -1.29
N MET A 258 -3.24 -45.26 -0.22
CA MET A 258 -2.44 -46.48 -0.24
C MET A 258 -3.08 -47.50 0.72
N VAL A 259 -2.81 -48.79 0.52
CA VAL A 259 -3.30 -49.87 1.40
C VAL A 259 -2.64 -49.88 2.79
N GLY A 260 -1.52 -49.17 2.91
CA GLY A 260 -0.72 -48.98 4.11
C GLY A 260 0.61 -48.31 3.72
N ILE A 261 1.50 -48.13 4.67
CA ILE A 261 2.82 -47.57 4.41
C ILE A 261 3.73 -48.67 3.86
N PRO A 262 4.28 -48.53 2.65
CA PRO A 262 5.12 -49.56 2.06
C PRO A 262 6.36 -49.77 2.92
N LEU A 263 6.81 -51.02 3.05
CA LEU A 263 8.03 -51.37 3.78
C LEU A 263 9.14 -51.79 2.81
N ARG A 264 10.38 -51.49 3.18
CA ARG A 264 11.55 -51.88 2.40
C ARG A 264 11.72 -53.40 2.46
N ILE A 265 11.33 -54.13 1.42
CA ILE A 265 11.72 -55.55 1.29
C ILE A 265 13.14 -55.57 0.70
N GLY A 266 14.08 -56.33 1.28
CA GLY A 266 15.55 -56.19 1.11
C GLY A 266 16.14 -56.07 -0.31
N GLY A 267 17.46 -55.84 -0.38
CA GLY A 267 18.24 -55.83 -1.63
C GLY A 267 18.64 -57.23 -2.10
N VAL A 268 19.23 -57.35 -3.29
CA VAL A 268 19.76 -58.65 -3.79
C VAL A 268 20.93 -59.15 -2.92
N ASP A 269 21.59 -58.26 -2.17
CA ASP A 269 22.84 -58.55 -1.46
C ASP A 269 22.81 -58.27 0.07
N ASN A 270 21.70 -57.78 0.64
CA ASN A 270 21.56 -57.58 2.09
C ASN A 270 20.10 -57.76 2.54
N LEU A 271 19.88 -58.72 3.44
CA LEU A 271 18.58 -59.05 4.05
C LEU A 271 18.43 -58.51 5.48
N ASP A 272 19.51 -58.03 6.10
CA ASP A 272 19.57 -57.67 7.53
C ASP A 272 18.60 -56.54 7.92
N ASP A 273 18.26 -55.65 6.99
CA ASP A 273 17.32 -54.52 7.23
C ASP A 273 15.94 -54.72 6.57
N SER A 274 15.63 -55.95 6.15
CA SER A 274 14.37 -56.24 5.46
C SER A 274 13.18 -55.91 6.34
N MET A 275 12.25 -55.10 5.83
CA MET A 275 11.00 -54.66 6.45
C MET A 275 11.17 -53.81 7.72
N SER A 276 12.37 -53.30 8.00
CA SER A 276 12.65 -52.41 9.14
C SER A 276 12.43 -50.93 8.85
N HIS A 277 12.10 -50.58 7.59
CA HIS A 277 12.09 -49.21 7.10
C HIS A 277 10.83 -48.90 6.30
N SER A 278 10.34 -47.68 6.47
CA SER A 278 9.27 -47.09 5.67
C SER A 278 9.82 -46.73 4.29
N GLU A 279 9.22 -47.26 3.23
CA GLU A 279 9.66 -47.03 1.85
C GLU A 279 8.83 -45.93 1.17
N LEU A 280 8.41 -44.92 1.95
CA LEU A 280 7.81 -43.71 1.41
C LEU A 280 8.87 -42.91 0.63
N LYS A 281 8.50 -42.49 -0.58
CA LYS A 281 9.36 -41.76 -1.50
C LYS A 281 10.13 -40.59 -0.86
N ASN A 282 11.45 -40.61 -1.02
CA ASN A 282 12.44 -39.67 -0.48
C ASN A 282 12.40 -39.48 1.04
N SER A 283 11.63 -40.28 1.79
CA SER A 283 11.50 -40.15 3.24
C SER A 283 12.85 -40.31 3.92
N LEU A 284 13.01 -39.62 5.06
CA LEU A 284 14.16 -39.82 5.92
C LEU A 284 14.30 -41.28 6.36
N MET A 285 13.19 -41.99 6.64
CA MET A 285 13.17 -43.39 7.07
C MET A 285 13.22 -44.42 5.92
N SER A 286 13.42 -43.97 4.67
CA SER A 286 13.52 -44.86 3.51
C SER A 286 14.95 -45.26 3.19
N HIS A 287 15.16 -46.42 2.56
CA HIS A 287 16.48 -46.80 2.05
C HIS A 287 16.81 -46.20 0.67
N GLN A 288 16.08 -45.17 0.26
CA GLN A 288 16.33 -44.50 -1.00
C GLN A 288 17.63 -43.70 -0.92
N SER A 289 18.36 -43.70 -2.03
CA SER A 289 19.64 -43.01 -2.17
C SER A 289 19.50 -41.50 -2.04
N TYR A 290 18.36 -40.93 -2.44
CA TYR A 290 18.02 -39.52 -2.27
C TYR A 290 16.94 -39.35 -1.20
N ARG A 291 17.27 -38.60 -0.14
CA ARG A 291 16.36 -38.27 0.96
C ARG A 291 16.34 -36.77 1.19
N ASN A 292 15.20 -36.13 0.93
CA ASN A 292 15.03 -34.68 1.06
C ASN A 292 14.02 -34.26 2.13
N TYR A 293 13.72 -35.18 3.05
CA TYR A 293 13.09 -34.86 4.32
C TYR A 293 14.16 -34.94 5.42
N THR A 294 14.06 -34.05 6.40
CA THR A 294 14.91 -34.00 7.61
C THR A 294 14.16 -34.47 8.85
N ASN A 295 12.88 -34.82 8.69
CA ASN A 295 11.96 -35.29 9.72
C ASN A 295 11.04 -36.36 9.13
N PHE A 296 10.24 -37.00 9.98
CA PHE A 296 9.29 -38.03 9.59
C PHE A 296 8.00 -37.43 9.06
N LEU A 297 7.45 -38.07 8.03
CA LEU A 297 6.17 -37.76 7.42
C LEU A 297 5.02 -37.99 8.42
N GLU A 298 3.86 -37.35 8.21
CA GLU A 298 2.70 -37.55 9.09
C GLU A 298 2.30 -39.03 9.18
N ALA A 299 2.37 -39.76 8.05
CA ALA A 299 2.09 -41.19 8.00
C ALA A 299 3.06 -42.01 8.86
N GLU A 300 4.34 -41.66 8.92
CA GLU A 300 5.33 -42.36 9.77
C GLU A 300 5.13 -42.05 11.25
N LEU A 301 4.74 -40.81 11.59
CA LEU A 301 4.30 -40.48 12.95
C LEU A 301 3.01 -41.24 13.31
N ALA A 302 2.14 -41.52 12.35
CA ALA A 302 0.95 -42.33 12.56
C ALA A 302 1.28 -43.80 12.85
N MET A 303 2.35 -44.35 12.27
CA MET A 303 2.86 -45.70 12.62
C MET A 303 3.20 -45.77 14.11
N LEU A 304 3.96 -44.80 14.61
CA LEU A 304 4.28 -44.72 16.04
C LEU A 304 3.02 -44.62 16.91
N GLN A 305 1.98 -43.91 16.48
CA GLN A 305 0.72 -43.86 17.22
C GLN A 305 -0.03 -45.20 17.23
N ASP A 306 0.00 -45.95 16.13
CA ASP A 306 -0.56 -47.30 16.09
C ASP A 306 0.23 -48.26 17.00
N MET A 307 1.55 -48.05 17.15
CA MET A 307 2.41 -48.74 18.12
C MET A 307 2.24 -48.26 19.58
N GLY A 308 1.30 -47.34 19.86
CA GLY A 308 0.93 -46.92 21.21
C GLY A 308 1.48 -45.56 21.68
N TYR A 309 2.24 -44.83 20.87
CA TYR A 309 2.77 -43.52 21.28
C TYR A 309 1.71 -42.41 21.32
N GLY A 310 1.81 -41.55 22.34
CA GLY A 310 1.03 -40.32 22.44
C GLY A 310 1.61 -39.21 21.59
N ILE A 311 1.04 -38.93 20.42
CA ILE A 311 1.50 -37.85 19.51
C ILE A 311 0.31 -36.97 19.10
N ASP A 312 0.41 -35.66 19.28
CA ASP A 312 -0.51 -34.70 18.67
C ASP A 312 -0.03 -34.36 17.26
N ARG A 313 -0.25 -35.25 16.29
CA ARG A 313 0.16 -35.04 14.88
C ARG A 313 -0.35 -33.71 14.33
N ARG A 314 -1.54 -33.26 14.75
CA ARG A 314 -2.13 -31.99 14.31
C ARG A 314 -1.37 -30.75 14.79
N ASN A 315 -0.49 -30.89 15.78
CA ASN A 315 0.44 -29.82 16.16
C ASN A 315 1.55 -29.62 15.11
N PHE A 316 1.93 -30.68 14.39
CA PHE A 316 3.07 -30.70 13.46
C PHE A 316 2.64 -30.77 11.99
N TYR A 317 1.46 -31.32 11.69
CA TYR A 317 0.87 -31.43 10.36
C TYR A 317 -0.58 -30.94 10.40
N GLY A 318 -0.90 -29.85 9.71
CA GLY A 318 -2.28 -29.34 9.66
C GLY A 318 -3.20 -30.22 8.82
N TYR A 319 -2.74 -30.57 7.61
CA TYR A 319 -3.43 -31.48 6.70
C TYR A 319 -2.44 -32.08 5.69
N SER A 320 -2.53 -33.38 5.42
CA SER A 320 -1.66 -34.07 4.45
C SER A 320 -2.48 -34.75 3.36
N VAL A 321 -1.98 -34.71 2.13
CA VAL A 321 -2.62 -35.28 0.92
C VAL A 321 -1.69 -36.29 0.27
N TYR A 322 -1.93 -37.57 0.55
CA TYR A 322 -1.14 -38.68 -0.01
C TYR A 322 -1.66 -39.18 -1.36
N GLY A 323 -2.94 -38.97 -1.67
CA GLY A 323 -3.57 -39.48 -2.88
C GLY A 323 -3.28 -38.66 -4.13
N ASP A 324 -3.45 -39.31 -5.28
CA ASP A 324 -3.28 -38.71 -6.60
C ASP A 324 -4.62 -38.30 -7.23
N GLY A 325 -4.57 -37.35 -8.17
CA GLY A 325 -5.71 -36.99 -9.03
C GLY A 325 -6.90 -36.37 -8.28
N LYS A 326 -6.69 -35.83 -7.08
CA LYS A 326 -7.74 -35.28 -6.22
C LYS A 326 -8.03 -33.82 -6.57
N THR A 327 -9.28 -33.41 -6.42
CA THR A 327 -9.67 -31.99 -6.37
C THR A 327 -10.14 -31.69 -4.95
N ILE A 328 -9.42 -30.82 -4.25
CA ILE A 328 -9.59 -30.60 -2.81
C ILE A 328 -9.83 -29.12 -2.54
N VAL A 329 -10.89 -28.82 -1.79
CA VAL A 329 -11.05 -27.52 -1.14
C VAL A 329 -10.59 -27.67 0.30
N ASN A 330 -9.40 -27.17 0.61
CA ASN A 330 -8.84 -27.31 1.94
C ASN A 330 -9.36 -26.22 2.87
N THR A 331 -10.30 -26.60 3.74
CA THR A 331 -10.82 -25.76 4.83
C THR A 331 -10.13 -26.04 6.17
N HIS A 332 -9.10 -26.89 6.19
CA HIS A 332 -8.30 -27.15 7.39
C HIS A 332 -7.27 -26.03 7.55
N GLY A 333 -7.37 -25.29 8.66
CA GLY A 333 -6.37 -24.31 9.05
C GLY A 333 -5.30 -24.92 9.95
N PHE A 334 -4.16 -24.23 10.07
CA PHE A 334 -3.06 -24.63 10.94
C PHE A 334 -2.76 -23.52 11.93
N PHE A 335 -2.92 -23.81 13.21
CA PHE A 335 -2.84 -22.83 14.28
C PHE A 335 -2.18 -23.42 15.52
N GLN A 336 -1.98 -22.59 16.54
CA GLN A 336 -1.60 -23.06 17.87
C GLN A 336 -2.61 -24.08 18.40
N ARG A 337 -2.11 -25.18 18.96
CA ARG A 337 -2.92 -26.15 19.69
C ARG A 337 -3.20 -25.62 21.10
N ASP A 338 -4.38 -25.93 21.62
CA ASP A 338 -4.69 -25.66 23.02
C ASP A 338 -3.81 -26.49 23.97
N ALA A 339 -3.78 -26.14 25.25
CA ALA A 339 -2.90 -26.80 26.21
C ALA A 339 -3.16 -28.31 26.36
N THR A 340 -4.33 -28.80 25.94
CA THR A 340 -4.69 -30.23 25.97
C THR A 340 -4.36 -30.96 24.66
N GLY A 341 -3.95 -30.25 23.61
CA GLY A 341 -3.65 -30.84 22.30
C GLY A 341 -4.89 -31.39 21.58
N THR A 342 -6.09 -30.90 21.89
CA THR A 342 -7.36 -31.43 21.32
C THR A 342 -7.93 -30.53 20.23
N ALA A 343 -7.69 -29.22 20.29
CA ALA A 343 -8.26 -28.25 19.36
C ALA A 343 -7.26 -27.17 18.93
N TYR A 344 -7.50 -26.58 17.76
CA TYR A 344 -6.81 -25.35 17.35
C TYR A 344 -7.41 -24.12 18.06
N ILE A 345 -6.56 -23.13 18.30
CA ILE A 345 -6.96 -21.78 18.70
C ILE A 345 -6.91 -20.90 17.44
N PRO A 346 -8.03 -20.63 16.77
CA PRO A 346 -8.03 -19.96 15.47
C PRO A 346 -7.35 -18.59 15.53
N GLY A 347 -6.51 -18.31 14.53
CA GLY A 347 -5.76 -17.06 14.40
C GLY A 347 -4.51 -16.95 15.26
N GLN A 348 -4.23 -17.90 16.16
CA GLN A 348 -2.96 -17.97 16.89
C GLN A 348 -1.94 -18.78 16.11
N TYR A 349 -0.69 -18.30 16.07
CA TYR A 349 0.38 -18.95 15.33
C TYR A 349 0.87 -20.18 16.08
N ASN A 350 0.97 -21.30 15.36
CA ASN A 350 1.60 -22.51 15.84
C ASN A 350 3.08 -22.28 16.14
N THR A 351 3.59 -22.82 17.25
CA THR A 351 5.00 -22.65 17.67
C THR A 351 5.87 -23.89 17.48
N SER A 352 5.32 -24.99 16.94
CA SER A 352 6.04 -26.27 16.85
C SER A 352 7.22 -26.23 15.90
N THR A 353 8.32 -26.86 16.29
CA THR A 353 9.50 -27.03 15.43
C THR A 353 9.10 -27.85 14.21
N LEU A 354 9.49 -27.39 13.01
CA LEU A 354 9.14 -28.02 11.73
C LEU A 354 7.63 -28.22 11.49
N GLY A 355 6.76 -27.46 12.17
CA GLY A 355 5.32 -27.51 11.93
C GLY A 355 4.97 -27.14 10.49
N LEU A 356 4.19 -27.99 9.83
CA LEU A 356 3.80 -27.90 8.42
C LEU A 356 2.28 -27.77 8.29
N GLY A 357 1.80 -26.67 7.71
CA GLY A 357 0.36 -26.42 7.57
C GLY A 357 -0.35 -27.37 6.60
N LEU A 358 0.16 -27.46 5.38
CA LEU A 358 -0.36 -28.35 4.32
C LEU A 358 0.78 -29.14 3.69
N HIS A 359 0.70 -30.46 3.71
CA HIS A 359 1.61 -31.36 2.98
C HIS A 359 0.91 -31.99 1.79
N VAL A 360 1.44 -31.81 0.59
CA VAL A 360 0.94 -32.47 -0.63
C VAL A 360 2.00 -33.45 -1.11
N TYR A 361 1.77 -34.74 -0.84
CA TYR A 361 2.69 -35.82 -1.21
C TYR A 361 2.36 -36.41 -2.59
N GLY A 362 1.07 -36.61 -2.88
CA GLY A 362 0.60 -37.20 -4.14
C GLY A 362 0.74 -36.27 -5.36
N SER A 363 0.38 -36.77 -6.53
CA SER A 363 0.53 -36.14 -7.84
C SER A 363 -0.81 -35.82 -8.51
N ASN A 364 -0.81 -34.91 -9.49
CA ASN A 364 -1.98 -34.53 -10.30
C ASN A 364 -3.15 -33.97 -9.48
N ASN A 365 -2.88 -33.36 -8.34
CA ASN A 365 -3.91 -32.80 -7.47
C ASN A 365 -4.20 -31.33 -7.78
N ALA A 366 -5.46 -30.92 -7.65
CA ALA A 366 -5.90 -29.54 -7.70
C ALA A 366 -6.40 -29.11 -6.32
N LEU A 367 -5.66 -28.25 -5.62
CA LEU A 367 -5.96 -27.82 -4.25
C LEU A 367 -6.30 -26.33 -4.18
N LEU A 368 -7.40 -26.02 -3.51
CA LEU A 368 -7.83 -24.67 -3.18
C LEU A 368 -7.71 -24.45 -1.66
N GLN A 369 -6.72 -23.66 -1.22
CA GLN A 369 -6.54 -23.32 0.19
C GLN A 369 -7.54 -22.23 0.62
N GLN A 370 -8.41 -22.53 1.59
CA GLN A 370 -9.47 -21.64 2.09
C GLN A 370 -9.39 -21.33 3.59
N ALA A 371 -8.43 -21.90 4.31
CA ALA A 371 -8.19 -21.59 5.71
C ALA A 371 -6.77 -21.08 5.93
N ASP A 372 -6.56 -20.27 6.96
CA ASP A 372 -5.25 -19.73 7.30
C ASP A 372 -4.31 -20.84 7.80
N LEU A 373 -3.04 -20.75 7.39
CA LEU A 373 -1.95 -21.61 7.85
C LEU A 373 -0.92 -20.71 8.55
N LEU A 374 -0.89 -20.73 9.87
CA LEU A 374 -0.13 -19.77 10.69
C LEU A 374 0.86 -20.50 11.58
N THR A 375 2.16 -20.31 11.32
CA THR A 375 3.25 -20.81 12.16
C THR A 375 4.35 -19.78 12.38
N VAL A 376 4.91 -19.79 13.59
CA VAL A 376 6.14 -19.09 13.99
C VAL A 376 7.20 -20.07 14.50
N GLY A 377 6.92 -21.38 14.40
CA GLY A 377 7.87 -22.43 14.77
C GLY A 377 9.14 -22.39 13.93
N VAL A 378 10.26 -22.80 14.54
CA VAL A 378 11.57 -22.82 13.86
C VAL A 378 11.55 -23.86 12.73
N GLY A 379 11.96 -23.47 11.53
CA GLY A 379 11.89 -24.31 10.32
C GLY A 379 10.46 -24.69 9.90
N GLY A 380 9.44 -24.02 10.46
CA GLY A 380 8.05 -24.27 10.11
C GLY A 380 7.73 -23.85 8.67
N ALA A 381 6.72 -24.49 8.08
CA ALA A 381 6.29 -24.20 6.73
C ALA A 381 4.76 -24.09 6.62
N GLY A 382 4.29 -23.21 5.73
CA GLY A 382 2.87 -23.10 5.43
C GLY A 382 2.41 -24.26 4.55
N ILE A 383 3.00 -24.39 3.35
CA ILE A 383 2.67 -25.45 2.38
C ILE A 383 3.94 -26.11 1.87
N ARG A 384 3.99 -27.43 1.84
CA ARG A 384 5.01 -28.26 1.15
C ARG A 384 4.34 -29.06 0.06
N VAL A 385 4.88 -29.01 -1.15
CA VAL A 385 4.40 -29.75 -2.31
C VAL A 385 5.50 -30.64 -2.87
N ASP A 386 5.22 -31.93 -2.92
CA ASP A 386 6.00 -32.96 -3.58
C ASP A 386 5.14 -33.54 -4.74
N GLY A 387 5.49 -34.73 -5.26
CA GLY A 387 4.74 -35.37 -6.35
C GLY A 387 4.98 -34.70 -7.71
N SER A 388 4.03 -34.73 -8.63
CA SER A 388 4.15 -34.03 -9.94
C SER A 388 2.79 -33.52 -10.41
N ALA A 389 2.77 -32.47 -11.23
CA ALA A 389 1.57 -31.90 -11.84
C ALA A 389 0.49 -31.43 -10.83
N ASN A 390 0.88 -31.06 -9.62
CA ASN A 390 -0.02 -30.46 -8.63
C ASN A 390 -0.28 -28.97 -8.92
N SER A 391 -1.54 -28.55 -8.78
CA SER A 391 -2.00 -27.16 -8.88
C SER A 391 -2.49 -26.65 -7.53
N ILE A 392 -1.82 -25.64 -6.98
CA ILE A 392 -2.16 -25.03 -5.68
C ILE A 392 -2.70 -23.63 -5.91
N THR A 393 -3.88 -23.34 -5.37
CA THR A 393 -4.48 -22.00 -5.37
C THR A 393 -4.64 -21.49 -3.94
N VAL A 394 -4.00 -20.38 -3.60
CA VAL A 394 -4.22 -19.66 -2.33
C VAL A 394 -5.24 -18.55 -2.56
N ASN A 395 -6.40 -18.66 -1.93
CA ASN A 395 -7.50 -17.72 -2.16
C ASN A 395 -7.24 -16.31 -1.64
N PRO A 396 -7.90 -15.28 -2.20
CA PRO A 396 -7.87 -13.93 -1.65
C PRO A 396 -8.29 -13.91 -0.18
N GLY A 397 -7.55 -13.16 0.65
CA GLY A 397 -7.82 -13.02 2.09
C GLY A 397 -7.29 -14.16 2.97
N ILE A 398 -6.73 -15.23 2.39
CA ILE A 398 -6.13 -16.34 3.13
C ILE A 398 -4.67 -16.03 3.46
N LYS A 399 -4.27 -16.31 4.70
CA LYS A 399 -2.91 -16.12 5.21
C LYS A 399 -2.16 -17.44 5.25
N VAL A 400 -0.98 -17.47 4.66
CA VAL A 400 -0.03 -18.59 4.74
C VAL A 400 1.27 -18.04 5.30
N HIS A 401 1.42 -18.08 6.61
CA HIS A 401 2.51 -17.44 7.33
C HIS A 401 3.40 -18.47 7.99
N ALA A 402 4.70 -18.40 7.69
CA ALA A 402 5.77 -19.16 8.31
C ALA A 402 6.82 -18.18 8.86
N ASN A 403 6.44 -17.42 9.88
CA ASN A 403 7.21 -16.28 10.38
C ASN A 403 8.31 -16.66 11.39
N GLY A 404 8.54 -17.95 11.61
CA GLY A 404 9.64 -18.46 12.43
C GLY A 404 11.01 -18.31 11.75
N ILE A 405 12.07 -18.58 12.51
CA ILE A 405 13.44 -18.63 11.95
C ILE A 405 13.48 -19.75 10.88
N ASN A 406 14.06 -19.45 9.73
CA ASN A 406 14.13 -20.35 8.57
C ASN A 406 12.76 -20.83 8.06
N GLY A 407 11.71 -20.04 8.26
CA GLY A 407 10.38 -20.41 7.78
C GLY A 407 10.26 -20.45 6.25
N ARG A 408 9.31 -21.26 5.75
CA ARG A 408 8.94 -21.34 4.33
C ARG A 408 7.45 -21.12 4.16
N GLY A 409 7.02 -20.05 3.50
CA GLY A 409 5.59 -19.78 3.30
C GLY A 409 4.94 -20.89 2.46
N VAL A 410 5.31 -20.95 1.19
CA VAL A 410 4.94 -22.02 0.26
C VAL A 410 6.21 -22.60 -0.35
N MET A 411 6.37 -23.92 -0.35
CA MET A 411 7.51 -24.57 -0.97
C MET A 411 7.13 -25.74 -1.86
N PHE A 412 7.79 -25.83 -3.01
CA PHE A 412 7.77 -26.99 -3.90
C PHE A 412 9.11 -27.68 -3.76
N ALA A 413 9.08 -28.97 -3.41
CA ALA A 413 10.22 -29.72 -2.92
C ALA A 413 10.55 -30.96 -3.77
N TYR A 414 9.67 -31.40 -4.67
CA TYR A 414 9.98 -32.53 -5.55
C TYR A 414 9.08 -32.59 -6.78
N GLY A 415 9.65 -33.10 -7.89
CA GLY A 415 8.98 -33.48 -9.13
C GLY A 415 8.91 -32.39 -10.20
N LYS A 416 7.82 -32.35 -10.98
CA LYS A 416 7.69 -31.44 -12.13
C LYS A 416 6.27 -30.97 -12.43
N ASP A 417 6.18 -29.96 -13.27
CA ASP A 417 4.96 -29.41 -13.88
C ASP A 417 3.92 -28.88 -12.89
N HIS A 418 4.37 -28.43 -11.72
CA HIS A 418 3.45 -27.83 -10.75
C HIS A 418 2.93 -26.46 -11.22
N THR A 419 1.80 -26.04 -10.66
CA THR A 419 1.26 -24.70 -10.82
C THR A 419 0.94 -24.08 -9.46
N LEU A 420 1.34 -22.83 -9.25
CA LEU A 420 0.94 -22.02 -8.08
C LEU A 420 0.14 -20.81 -8.54
N ILE A 421 -1.06 -20.62 -7.98
CA ILE A 421 -1.88 -19.42 -8.15
C ILE A 421 -2.00 -18.76 -6.78
N GLN A 422 -1.18 -17.75 -6.52
CA GLN A 422 -1.12 -17.06 -5.23
C GLN A 422 -1.93 -15.76 -5.32
N ARG A 423 -3.01 -15.69 -4.54
CA ARG A 423 -3.91 -14.52 -4.47
C ARG A 423 -4.11 -14.00 -3.05
N GLY A 424 -3.62 -14.76 -2.06
CA GLY A 424 -3.71 -14.44 -0.63
C GLY A 424 -2.49 -13.66 -0.13
N ASP A 425 -2.16 -13.86 1.15
CA ASP A 425 -1.01 -13.27 1.82
C ASP A 425 -0.05 -14.37 2.28
N VAL A 426 1.16 -14.41 1.69
CA VAL A 426 2.19 -15.39 2.05
C VAL A 426 3.37 -14.67 2.69
N GLN A 427 3.73 -15.09 3.90
CA GLN A 427 4.77 -14.43 4.70
C GLN A 427 5.76 -15.42 5.29
N ALA A 428 7.04 -15.05 5.28
CA ALA A 428 8.11 -15.71 6.01
C ALA A 428 9.14 -14.67 6.48
N THR A 429 8.74 -13.91 7.50
CA THR A 429 9.48 -12.70 7.93
C THR A 429 10.52 -12.96 9.03
N GLY A 430 10.52 -14.15 9.65
CA GLY A 430 11.57 -14.56 10.57
C GLY A 430 12.93 -14.67 9.88
N LYS A 431 14.04 -14.62 10.63
CA LYS A 431 15.41 -14.63 10.07
C LYS A 431 15.62 -15.83 9.14
N GLY A 432 16.07 -15.58 7.91
CA GLY A 432 16.28 -16.64 6.90
C GLY A 432 14.99 -17.16 6.25
N GLY A 433 13.88 -16.44 6.41
CA GLY A 433 12.57 -16.84 5.93
C GLY A 433 12.38 -16.53 4.44
N ILE A 434 11.75 -17.47 3.73
CA ILE A 434 11.48 -17.38 2.29
C ILE A 434 9.97 -17.52 2.07
N ALA A 435 9.35 -16.52 1.41
CA ALA A 435 7.90 -16.54 1.21
C ALA A 435 7.48 -17.65 0.24
N VAL A 436 8.10 -17.73 -0.93
CA VAL A 436 7.91 -18.83 -1.89
C VAL A 436 9.25 -19.44 -2.26
N SER A 437 9.40 -20.75 -2.05
CA SER A 437 10.63 -21.51 -2.27
C SER A 437 10.41 -22.61 -3.31
N PHE A 438 11.21 -22.61 -4.37
CA PHE A 438 11.30 -23.69 -5.33
C PHE A 438 12.65 -24.33 -5.12
N ASP A 439 12.67 -25.48 -4.44
CA ASP A 439 13.92 -26.05 -3.94
C ASP A 439 13.73 -27.54 -3.65
N PHE A 440 14.44 -28.41 -4.38
CA PHE A 440 14.40 -29.84 -4.07
C PHE A 440 15.09 -30.18 -2.74
N GLY A 441 15.94 -29.28 -2.26
CA GLY A 441 16.84 -29.52 -1.13
C GLY A 441 18.05 -30.35 -1.54
N ASN A 442 18.98 -30.48 -0.59
CA ASN A 442 20.08 -31.43 -0.70
C ASN A 442 19.64 -32.82 -0.26
N ASN A 443 20.54 -33.79 -0.39
CA ASN A 443 20.38 -35.14 0.13
C ASN A 443 20.91 -35.21 1.58
N ALA A 444 20.09 -35.71 2.51
CA ALA A 444 20.52 -35.92 3.90
C ALA A 444 21.72 -36.88 4.02
N MET A 445 21.89 -37.77 3.04
CA MET A 445 23.01 -38.72 2.95
C MET A 445 24.22 -38.19 2.15
N GLY A 446 24.21 -36.91 1.78
CA GLY A 446 25.23 -36.27 0.94
C GLY A 446 24.92 -36.37 -0.55
N ASN A 447 25.04 -35.25 -1.27
CA ASN A 447 24.80 -35.16 -2.72
C ASN A 447 25.83 -35.97 -3.51
N ASP A 448 27.09 -35.94 -3.07
CA ASP A 448 28.24 -36.57 -3.74
C ASP A 448 28.91 -37.64 -2.86
N SER A 449 28.11 -38.36 -2.06
CA SER A 449 28.62 -39.36 -1.12
C SER A 449 29.45 -40.44 -1.81
N VAL A 450 30.69 -40.63 -1.36
CA VAL A 450 31.61 -41.63 -1.91
C VAL A 450 31.24 -43.05 -1.43
N ASP A 451 30.73 -43.16 -0.20
CA ASP A 451 30.43 -44.43 0.43
C ASP A 451 29.11 -45.05 -0.06
N ARG A 452 28.13 -44.21 -0.44
CA ARG A 452 26.79 -44.66 -0.89
C ARG A 452 26.48 -44.37 -2.37
N GLY A 453 27.39 -43.69 -3.07
CA GLY A 453 27.23 -43.23 -4.44
C GLY A 453 26.56 -41.84 -4.52
N PRO A 454 26.95 -41.00 -5.50
CA PRO A 454 26.36 -39.67 -5.67
C PRO A 454 24.89 -39.77 -6.08
N ASP A 455 24.03 -38.98 -5.45
CA ASP A 455 22.63 -38.83 -5.82
C ASP A 455 22.13 -37.41 -5.48
N TYR A 456 22.22 -36.54 -6.49
CA TYR A 456 21.66 -35.20 -6.47
C TYR A 456 20.59 -35.08 -7.55
N ARG A 457 19.45 -34.46 -7.20
CA ARG A 457 18.25 -34.44 -8.03
C ARG A 457 17.70 -33.03 -8.19
N GLY A 458 17.05 -32.79 -9.32
CA GLY A 458 16.37 -31.55 -9.61
C GLY A 458 15.78 -31.50 -11.01
N SER A 459 15.27 -30.33 -11.40
CA SER A 459 14.78 -30.08 -12.75
C SER A 459 15.88 -30.30 -13.78
N PHE A 460 15.74 -31.35 -14.59
CA PHE A 460 16.75 -31.80 -15.56
C PHE A 460 18.10 -32.21 -14.94
N ILE A 461 18.15 -32.51 -13.64
CA ILE A 461 19.38 -32.89 -12.93
C ILE A 461 19.20 -34.27 -12.31
N HIS A 462 20.13 -35.17 -12.60
CA HIS A 462 20.30 -36.43 -11.89
C HIS A 462 21.76 -36.89 -12.00
N ASN A 463 22.47 -36.91 -10.88
CA ASN A 463 23.89 -37.31 -10.82
C ASN A 463 24.12 -38.78 -10.41
N GLY A 464 23.05 -39.59 -10.30
CA GLY A 464 23.14 -41.02 -9.98
C GLY A 464 23.41 -41.92 -11.19
N SER A 465 23.49 -43.23 -10.94
CA SER A 465 23.85 -44.26 -11.94
C SER A 465 22.74 -44.65 -12.94
N THR A 466 21.55 -44.06 -12.83
CA THR A 466 20.38 -44.37 -13.66
C THR A 466 19.96 -43.18 -14.55
N GLU A 467 19.21 -43.45 -15.62
CA GLU A 467 18.69 -42.39 -16.51
C GLU A 467 17.76 -41.43 -15.75
N LEU A 468 17.72 -40.16 -16.18
CA LEU A 468 16.84 -39.14 -15.60
C LEU A 468 15.37 -39.61 -15.64
N SER A 469 14.74 -39.73 -14.47
CA SER A 469 13.35 -40.18 -14.38
C SER A 469 12.40 -39.18 -15.04
N GLN A 470 11.26 -39.66 -15.53
CA GLN A 470 10.26 -38.78 -16.14
C GLN A 470 9.79 -37.69 -15.17
N GLU A 471 9.74 -37.96 -13.87
CA GLU A 471 9.30 -37.00 -12.84
C GLU A 471 10.27 -35.84 -12.62
N LEU A 472 11.53 -35.96 -13.07
CA LEU A 472 12.56 -34.92 -12.98
C LEU A 472 12.88 -34.29 -14.35
N ASN A 473 12.37 -34.89 -15.43
CA ASN A 473 12.54 -34.40 -16.80
C ASN A 473 11.53 -33.29 -17.12
N GLY A 474 11.66 -32.16 -16.43
CA GLY A 474 10.82 -30.98 -16.57
C GLY A 474 11.19 -29.89 -15.58
N ALA A 475 10.53 -28.74 -15.71
CA ALA A 475 10.60 -27.70 -14.68
C ALA A 475 9.83 -28.17 -13.43
N LEU A 476 10.35 -27.84 -12.23
CA LEU A 476 9.63 -28.12 -10.98
C LEU A 476 8.26 -27.46 -11.03
N VAL A 477 8.21 -26.19 -11.45
CA VAL A 477 6.98 -25.43 -11.60
C VAL A 477 6.87 -24.90 -13.02
N GLU A 478 5.79 -25.26 -13.69
CA GLU A 478 5.48 -24.76 -15.03
C GLU A 478 5.04 -23.29 -14.97
N ARG A 479 4.20 -22.95 -13.99
CA ARG A 479 3.61 -21.62 -13.86
C ARG A 479 3.37 -21.20 -12.42
N PHE A 480 3.88 -20.02 -12.08
CA PHE A 480 3.55 -19.29 -10.85
C PHE A 480 2.85 -17.96 -11.20
N ASP A 481 1.57 -17.85 -10.86
CA ASP A 481 0.74 -16.68 -11.09
C ASP A 481 0.51 -15.93 -9.77
N LEU A 482 0.89 -14.65 -9.73
CA LEU A 482 0.83 -13.80 -8.52
C LEU A 482 -0.11 -12.61 -8.70
N THR A 483 -1.17 -12.55 -7.88
CA THR A 483 -2.03 -11.37 -7.69
C THR A 483 -2.14 -10.93 -6.23
N GLY A 484 -1.55 -11.67 -5.28
CA GLY A 484 -1.59 -11.40 -3.83
C GLY A 484 -0.29 -10.81 -3.28
N SER A 485 -0.08 -10.91 -1.96
CA SER A 485 1.12 -10.39 -1.29
C SER A 485 2.13 -11.49 -0.95
N LEU A 486 3.41 -11.19 -1.15
CA LEU A 486 4.56 -11.99 -0.69
C LEU A 486 5.46 -11.12 0.20
N SER A 487 5.86 -11.63 1.37
CA SER A 487 6.87 -10.99 2.22
C SER A 487 7.86 -12.01 2.79
N GLY A 488 9.13 -11.91 2.42
CA GLY A 488 10.18 -12.80 2.92
C GLY A 488 11.43 -12.03 3.33
N SER A 489 12.05 -12.42 4.46
CA SER A 489 13.22 -11.71 4.99
C SER A 489 14.52 -12.05 4.27
N ALA A 490 14.63 -13.27 3.74
CA ALA A 490 15.74 -13.70 2.89
C ALA A 490 15.39 -13.59 1.40
N ALA A 491 14.17 -13.99 1.02
CA ALA A 491 13.67 -13.85 -0.34
C ALA A 491 12.14 -13.86 -0.36
N ALA A 492 11.54 -13.03 -1.21
CA ALA A 492 10.14 -13.18 -1.57
C ALA A 492 9.92 -14.40 -2.47
N ILE A 493 10.83 -14.61 -3.43
CA ILE A 493 10.82 -15.75 -4.35
C ILE A 493 12.24 -16.29 -4.44
N PHE A 494 12.41 -17.58 -4.16
CA PHE A 494 13.71 -18.26 -4.27
C PHE A 494 13.59 -19.48 -5.18
N MET A 495 14.51 -19.61 -6.12
CA MET A 495 14.76 -20.80 -6.93
C MET A 495 16.17 -21.29 -6.63
N SER A 496 16.31 -22.50 -6.13
CA SER A 496 17.60 -23.14 -5.88
C SER A 496 18.35 -23.46 -7.18
N ASP A 497 19.59 -23.91 -7.06
CA ASP A 497 20.41 -24.34 -8.19
C ASP A 497 19.87 -25.61 -8.90
N ASN A 498 18.91 -26.30 -8.29
CA ASN A 498 18.31 -27.52 -8.79
C ASN A 498 16.81 -27.42 -9.15
N ALA A 499 16.19 -26.25 -9.01
CA ALA A 499 14.78 -26.05 -9.30
C ALA A 499 14.55 -25.01 -10.41
N LEU A 500 14.00 -25.46 -11.56
CA LEU A 500 13.56 -24.55 -12.62
C LEU A 500 12.08 -24.19 -12.42
N VAL A 501 11.77 -22.90 -12.60
CA VAL A 501 10.42 -22.40 -12.81
C VAL A 501 10.34 -21.83 -14.22
N ASN A 502 9.41 -22.32 -15.05
CA ASN A 502 9.32 -21.84 -16.43
C ASN A 502 8.74 -20.42 -16.52
N ASN A 503 7.65 -20.15 -15.79
CA ASN A 503 6.95 -18.87 -15.87
C ASN A 503 6.57 -18.34 -14.49
N ILE A 504 6.96 -17.10 -14.20
CA ILE A 504 6.49 -16.32 -13.05
C ILE A 504 5.77 -15.09 -13.60
N ASN A 505 4.47 -14.97 -13.35
CA ASN A 505 3.64 -13.88 -13.86
C ASN A 505 3.18 -12.97 -12.71
N ILE A 506 3.74 -11.77 -12.65
CA ILE A 506 3.39 -10.73 -11.68
C ILE A 506 2.28 -9.86 -12.27
N MET A 507 1.11 -9.89 -11.65
CA MET A 507 -0.13 -9.31 -12.21
C MET A 507 -0.77 -8.30 -11.26
N ARG A 508 -1.80 -7.60 -11.74
CA ARG A 508 -2.44 -6.51 -11.00
C ARG A 508 -2.97 -6.99 -9.65
N GLY A 509 -2.57 -6.31 -8.58
CA GLY A 509 -2.85 -6.66 -7.19
C GLY A 509 -1.63 -7.20 -6.43
N ALA A 510 -0.59 -7.65 -7.16
CA ALA A 510 0.61 -8.18 -6.54
C ALA A 510 1.34 -7.15 -5.66
N GLN A 511 1.81 -7.59 -4.49
CA GLN A 511 2.68 -6.82 -3.60
C GLN A 511 3.85 -7.71 -3.18
N ILE A 512 5.09 -7.22 -3.30
CA ILE A 512 6.28 -8.03 -3.07
C ILE A 512 7.22 -7.27 -2.14
N GLN A 513 7.59 -7.92 -1.03
CA GLN A 513 8.61 -7.45 -0.10
C GLN A 513 9.69 -8.53 0.08
N GLY A 514 10.94 -8.17 -0.21
CA GLY A 514 12.05 -9.10 -0.27
C GLY A 514 12.49 -9.38 -1.71
N ASP A 515 13.66 -9.99 -1.84
CA ASP A 515 14.34 -10.18 -3.12
C ASP A 515 13.77 -11.37 -3.92
N ILE A 516 14.01 -11.36 -5.24
CA ILE A 516 13.75 -12.48 -6.15
C ILE A 516 15.10 -13.07 -6.57
N TYR A 517 15.33 -14.33 -6.21
CA TYR A 517 16.59 -15.01 -6.43
C TYR A 517 16.43 -16.30 -7.23
N SER A 518 17.31 -16.53 -8.19
CA SER A 518 17.51 -17.82 -8.86
C SER A 518 18.98 -18.19 -8.88
N GLN A 519 19.29 -19.39 -8.40
CA GLN A 519 20.62 -19.99 -8.52
C GLN A 519 20.67 -21.00 -9.67
N TYR A 520 19.54 -21.25 -10.34
CA TYR A 520 19.42 -22.25 -11.38
C TYR A 520 20.22 -21.90 -12.63
N LYS A 521 21.11 -22.80 -13.05
CA LYS A 521 22.00 -22.60 -14.21
C LYS A 521 22.27 -23.90 -14.97
N GLN A 522 21.20 -24.45 -15.57
CA GLN A 522 21.29 -25.65 -16.40
C GLN A 522 21.00 -25.34 -17.87
N PHE A 523 21.64 -26.10 -18.76
CA PHE A 523 21.53 -25.94 -20.21
C PHE A 523 20.74 -27.10 -20.82
N ASP A 524 20.10 -26.85 -21.95
CA ASP A 524 19.43 -27.89 -22.73
C ASP A 524 20.41 -28.65 -23.65
N GLY A 525 19.89 -29.61 -24.43
CA GLY A 525 20.70 -30.42 -25.35
C GLY A 525 21.33 -29.63 -26.50
N ASN A 526 20.90 -28.38 -26.74
CA ASN A 526 21.49 -27.46 -27.73
C ASN A 526 22.47 -26.47 -27.08
N ASN A 527 22.86 -26.70 -25.82
CA ASN A 527 23.70 -25.81 -25.03
C ASN A 527 23.09 -24.41 -24.83
N GLN A 528 21.76 -24.30 -24.81
CA GLN A 528 21.05 -23.07 -24.48
C GLN A 528 20.66 -23.08 -23.01
N LEU A 529 20.89 -21.96 -22.32
CA LEU A 529 20.51 -21.81 -20.92
C LEU A 529 18.99 -21.93 -20.79
N ARG A 530 18.51 -22.75 -19.84
CA ARG A 530 17.08 -22.89 -19.56
C ARG A 530 16.60 -21.71 -18.72
N LEU A 531 15.68 -20.92 -19.26
CA LEU A 531 15.29 -19.64 -18.69
C LEU A 531 14.00 -19.71 -17.88
N THR A 532 13.93 -18.90 -16.83
CA THR A 532 12.72 -18.51 -16.13
C THR A 532 12.19 -17.21 -16.71
N ASN A 533 10.98 -17.23 -17.26
CA ASN A 533 10.31 -16.00 -17.73
C ASN A 533 9.65 -15.29 -16.55
N LEU A 534 10.22 -14.18 -16.10
CA LEU A 534 9.64 -13.30 -15.09
C LEU A 534 8.91 -12.15 -15.79
N THR A 535 7.59 -12.21 -15.82
CA THR A 535 6.77 -11.25 -16.59
C THR A 535 5.95 -10.34 -15.68
N PHE A 536 5.77 -9.09 -16.11
CA PHE A 536 4.99 -8.08 -15.41
C PHE A 536 3.86 -7.55 -16.31
N GLY A 537 2.65 -7.48 -15.77
CA GLY A 537 1.52 -6.81 -16.45
C GLY A 537 0.71 -7.67 -17.42
N LYS A 538 0.72 -8.99 -17.26
CA LYS A 538 -0.33 -9.85 -17.85
C LYS A 538 -1.67 -9.64 -17.13
N ALA A 539 -2.77 -9.80 -17.85
CA ALA A 539 -4.10 -9.81 -17.27
C ALA A 539 -4.39 -11.18 -16.61
N ALA A 540 -4.95 -11.14 -15.41
CA ALA A 540 -5.44 -12.32 -14.71
C ALA A 540 -6.90 -12.60 -15.06
N ASP A 541 -7.27 -13.88 -15.16
CA ASP A 541 -8.69 -14.29 -15.23
C ASP A 541 -9.38 -14.22 -13.85
N SER A 542 -10.66 -14.62 -13.77
CA SER A 542 -11.41 -14.61 -12.51
C SER A 542 -10.85 -15.54 -11.42
N LEU A 543 -10.08 -16.55 -11.83
CA LEU A 543 -9.43 -17.51 -10.94
C LEU A 543 -8.03 -17.06 -10.52
N GLY A 544 -7.53 -15.95 -11.07
CA GLY A 544 -6.19 -15.41 -10.79
C GLY A 544 -5.10 -16.00 -11.68
N GLN A 545 -5.45 -16.72 -12.74
CA GLN A 545 -4.48 -17.30 -13.67
C GLN A 545 -4.04 -16.28 -14.73
N ALA A 546 -2.78 -16.33 -15.13
CA ALA A 546 -2.27 -15.48 -16.18
C ALA A 546 -2.88 -15.87 -17.54
N THR A 547 -3.41 -14.87 -18.24
CA THR A 547 -3.89 -14.99 -19.62
C THR A 547 -2.83 -14.54 -20.62
N GLN A 548 -3.11 -14.67 -21.91
CA GLN A 548 -2.26 -14.12 -22.98
C GLN A 548 -2.47 -12.61 -23.21
N GLN A 549 -3.42 -11.99 -22.51
CA GLN A 549 -3.71 -10.57 -22.65
C GLN A 549 -2.83 -9.74 -21.72
N VAL A 550 -2.50 -8.52 -22.13
CA VAL A 550 -1.81 -7.53 -21.31
C VAL A 550 -2.81 -6.70 -20.51
N ASP A 551 -2.39 -6.15 -19.36
CA ASP A 551 -3.20 -5.25 -18.52
C ASP A 551 -2.57 -3.85 -18.50
N ASP A 552 -3.11 -2.93 -19.29
CA ASP A 552 -2.65 -1.53 -19.35
C ASP A 552 -2.84 -0.77 -18.02
N ALA A 553 -3.72 -1.26 -17.15
CA ALA A 553 -3.95 -0.70 -15.82
C ALA A 553 -3.01 -1.29 -14.75
N PHE A 554 -2.13 -2.22 -15.11
CA PHE A 554 -1.12 -2.75 -14.20
C PHE A 554 -0.20 -1.63 -13.69
N ARG A 555 0.03 -1.62 -12.37
CA ARG A 555 0.95 -0.71 -11.70
C ARG A 555 1.68 -1.49 -10.62
N LEU A 556 3.00 -1.57 -10.71
CA LEU A 556 3.85 -2.15 -9.68
C LEU A 556 4.96 -1.17 -9.28
N TYR A 557 5.22 -1.11 -7.98
CA TYR A 557 6.40 -0.49 -7.41
C TYR A 557 7.13 -1.54 -6.57
N TYR A 558 8.39 -1.81 -6.90
CA TYR A 558 9.19 -2.84 -6.26
C TYR A 558 10.54 -2.28 -5.79
N GLN A 559 10.91 -2.60 -4.55
CA GLN A 559 12.14 -2.18 -3.88
C GLN A 559 12.95 -3.41 -3.42
N GLY A 560 13.35 -4.25 -4.36
CA GLY A 560 14.14 -5.45 -4.07
C GLY A 560 15.01 -5.82 -5.26
N ASN A 561 15.95 -6.71 -5.01
CA ASN A 561 16.87 -7.19 -6.04
C ASN A 561 16.22 -8.33 -6.83
N ILE A 562 16.59 -8.42 -8.10
CA ILE A 562 16.19 -9.56 -8.97
C ILE A 562 17.48 -10.15 -9.50
N GLN A 563 17.92 -11.28 -8.97
CA GLN A 563 19.20 -11.87 -9.36
C GLN A 563 19.04 -13.33 -9.79
N GLY A 564 19.49 -13.63 -10.99
CA GLY A 564 19.54 -14.98 -11.52
C GLY A 564 19.99 -15.00 -12.97
N ASP A 565 21.04 -15.78 -13.25
CA ASP A 565 21.62 -15.90 -14.59
C ASP A 565 20.63 -16.38 -15.64
N ASN A 566 19.61 -17.12 -15.19
CA ASN A 566 18.57 -17.70 -16.04
C ASN A 566 17.27 -16.88 -16.08
N ILE A 567 17.20 -15.70 -15.46
CA ILE A 567 15.97 -14.90 -15.44
C ILE A 567 15.87 -14.08 -16.73
N ALA A 568 14.83 -14.31 -17.52
CA ALA A 568 14.41 -13.43 -18.60
C ALA A 568 13.30 -12.51 -18.09
N LEU A 569 13.61 -11.23 -17.90
CA LEU A 569 12.68 -10.24 -17.36
C LEU A 569 11.90 -9.56 -18.48
N ALA A 570 10.57 -9.53 -18.40
CA ALA A 570 9.74 -8.87 -19.41
C ALA A 570 8.64 -7.99 -18.80
N ALA A 571 8.63 -6.70 -19.14
CA ALA A 571 7.51 -5.81 -18.87
C ALA A 571 6.55 -5.84 -20.07
N LEU A 572 5.34 -6.37 -19.87
CA LEU A 572 4.39 -6.66 -20.95
C LEU A 572 3.22 -5.68 -21.03
N GLY A 573 2.80 -5.09 -19.91
CA GLY A 573 1.68 -4.13 -19.88
C GLY A 573 1.73 -3.21 -18.66
N GLY A 574 1.09 -2.05 -18.78
CA GLY A 574 1.01 -1.06 -17.69
C GLY A 574 2.37 -0.49 -17.28
N ILE A 575 2.54 -0.17 -15.99
CA ILE A 575 3.77 0.44 -15.45
C ILE A 575 4.41 -0.49 -14.43
N THR A 576 5.67 -0.84 -14.67
CA THR A 576 6.55 -1.56 -13.74
C THR A 576 7.65 -0.61 -13.30
N SER A 577 7.67 -0.22 -12.02
CA SER A 577 8.80 0.51 -11.42
C SER A 577 9.63 -0.45 -10.57
N LEU A 578 10.85 -0.74 -11.04
CA LEU A 578 11.82 -1.57 -10.32
C LEU A 578 12.91 -0.66 -9.74
N ASN A 579 13.30 -0.94 -8.50
CA ASN A 579 14.39 -0.25 -7.82
C ASN A 579 15.30 -1.29 -7.18
N GLY A 580 16.61 -1.06 -7.23
CA GLY A 580 17.62 -1.99 -6.70
C GLY A 580 18.59 -2.48 -7.76
N ASP A 581 19.30 -3.56 -7.44
CA ASP A 581 20.27 -4.20 -8.33
C ASP A 581 19.68 -5.47 -8.93
N HIS A 582 19.57 -5.48 -10.25
CA HIS A 582 19.03 -6.60 -11.03
C HIS A 582 20.15 -7.25 -11.84
N ALA A 583 20.38 -8.55 -11.66
CA ALA A 583 21.30 -9.34 -12.48
C ALA A 583 20.49 -10.42 -13.20
N VAL A 584 20.28 -10.26 -14.49
CA VAL A 584 19.32 -11.05 -15.28
C VAL A 584 19.91 -11.41 -16.64
N ASN A 585 19.39 -12.46 -17.26
CA ASN A 585 19.81 -12.92 -18.60
C ASN A 585 19.54 -11.86 -19.68
N ARG A 586 18.34 -11.28 -19.65
CA ARG A 586 17.88 -10.22 -20.55
C ARG A 586 16.74 -9.43 -19.94
N VAL A 587 16.48 -8.25 -20.51
CA VAL A 587 15.33 -7.40 -20.17
C VAL A 587 14.60 -7.02 -21.45
N ASP A 588 13.29 -7.26 -21.50
CA ASP A 588 12.43 -6.91 -22.63
C ASP A 588 11.30 -5.97 -22.17
N VAL A 589 11.16 -4.80 -22.78
CA VAL A 589 10.04 -3.88 -22.55
C VAL A 589 9.14 -3.90 -23.79
N ALA A 590 7.95 -4.50 -23.67
CA ALA A 590 7.03 -4.67 -24.78
C ALA A 590 6.29 -3.36 -25.16
N PRO A 591 5.77 -3.26 -26.40
CA PRO A 591 4.91 -2.14 -26.79
C PRO A 591 3.73 -1.96 -25.83
N GLY A 592 3.47 -0.72 -25.40
CA GLY A 592 2.40 -0.39 -24.44
C GLY A 592 2.79 -0.55 -22.97
N ALA A 593 3.91 -1.21 -22.66
CA ALA A 593 4.46 -1.29 -21.30
C ALA A 593 5.40 -0.12 -21.00
N ALA A 594 5.50 0.25 -19.72
CA ALA A 594 6.49 1.18 -19.21
C ALA A 594 7.34 0.52 -18.10
N LEU A 595 8.65 0.58 -18.24
CA LEU A 595 9.63 0.19 -17.22
C LEU A 595 10.31 1.45 -16.68
N GLY A 596 10.19 1.68 -15.38
CA GLY A 596 10.85 2.80 -14.71
C GLY A 596 11.49 2.42 -13.38
N GLY A 597 11.76 3.42 -12.55
CA GLY A 597 12.46 3.28 -11.28
C GLY A 597 13.97 3.50 -11.38
N SER A 598 14.65 3.54 -10.23
CA SER A 598 16.09 3.78 -10.14
C SER A 598 16.82 2.48 -9.86
N SER A 599 17.48 1.92 -10.89
CA SER A 599 18.07 0.57 -10.83
C SER A 599 19.38 0.42 -11.60
N SER A 600 20.15 -0.60 -11.23
CA SER A 600 21.24 -1.15 -12.03
C SER A 600 20.80 -2.50 -12.61
N TYR A 601 20.96 -2.70 -13.92
CA TYR A 601 20.68 -3.94 -14.64
C TYR A 601 21.99 -4.51 -15.15
N THR A 602 22.42 -5.65 -14.62
CA THR A 602 23.55 -6.43 -15.13
C THR A 602 23.02 -7.51 -16.04
N ILE A 603 23.37 -7.44 -17.32
CA ILE A 603 23.04 -8.48 -18.29
C ILE A 603 24.10 -9.57 -18.17
N THR A 604 23.70 -10.73 -17.65
CA THR A 604 24.65 -11.79 -17.24
C THR A 604 25.26 -12.55 -18.42
N ASP A 605 24.60 -12.51 -19.57
CA ASP A 605 25.09 -13.06 -20.83
C ASP A 605 25.33 -11.94 -21.84
N GLY A 606 26.60 -11.71 -22.20
CA GLY A 606 27.00 -10.64 -23.12
C GLY A 606 26.46 -10.78 -24.55
N ALA A 607 25.88 -11.92 -24.93
CA ALA A 607 25.17 -12.08 -26.19
C ALA A 607 23.74 -11.48 -26.16
N ASN A 608 23.19 -11.24 -24.98
CA ASN A 608 21.86 -10.65 -24.79
C ASN A 608 21.94 -9.15 -24.52
N SER A 609 20.78 -8.50 -24.43
CA SER A 609 20.70 -7.05 -24.21
C SER A 609 19.46 -6.66 -23.42
N PHE A 610 19.46 -5.41 -22.95
CA PHE A 610 18.25 -4.72 -22.53
C PHE A 610 17.55 -4.17 -23.77
N VAL A 611 16.37 -4.69 -24.11
CA VAL A 611 15.63 -4.31 -25.31
C VAL A 611 14.37 -3.51 -24.94
N ASN A 612 14.22 -2.33 -25.55
CA ASN A 612 13.08 -1.44 -25.35
C ASN A 612 12.24 -1.28 -26.64
N HIS A 613 11.04 -1.85 -26.64
CA HIS A 613 9.99 -1.61 -27.63
C HIS A 613 8.77 -0.84 -27.06
N GLY A 614 8.78 -0.55 -25.77
CA GLY A 614 7.73 0.17 -25.03
C GLY A 614 8.23 1.53 -24.56
N THR A 615 8.12 1.81 -23.27
CA THR A 615 8.64 3.03 -22.65
C THR A 615 9.63 2.71 -21.54
N VAL A 616 10.83 3.28 -21.59
CA VAL A 616 11.79 3.29 -20.47
C VAL A 616 11.81 4.69 -19.87
N ALA A 617 11.59 4.81 -18.56
CA ALA A 617 11.55 6.08 -17.85
C ALA A 617 12.34 5.97 -16.53
N PRO A 618 13.63 6.33 -16.52
CA PRO A 618 14.44 6.27 -15.30
C PRO A 618 13.82 7.00 -14.11
N GLY A 619 13.95 6.40 -12.93
CA GLY A 619 13.48 6.98 -11.67
C GLY A 619 11.98 6.87 -11.39
N ASN A 620 11.55 7.55 -10.32
CA ASN A 620 10.15 7.71 -9.92
C ASN A 620 9.83 9.21 -9.90
N SER A 621 10.04 9.82 -11.06
CA SER A 621 10.60 11.14 -11.27
C SER A 621 12.14 11.13 -11.40
N LEU A 622 12.86 12.20 -11.03
CA LEU A 622 14.31 12.29 -11.22
C LEU A 622 15.07 11.06 -10.69
N GLY A 623 15.81 10.38 -11.56
CA GLY A 623 16.54 9.16 -11.23
C GLY A 623 17.49 8.66 -12.32
N ARG A 624 17.97 7.44 -12.13
CA ARG A 624 18.98 6.83 -12.98
C ARG A 624 18.68 5.35 -13.21
N ILE A 625 18.74 4.93 -14.47
CA ILE A 625 18.84 3.53 -14.85
C ILE A 625 20.25 3.30 -15.41
N GLU A 626 20.90 2.26 -14.92
CA GLU A 626 22.18 1.79 -15.44
C GLU A 626 22.01 0.40 -16.04
N VAL A 627 22.55 0.20 -17.22
CA VAL A 627 22.61 -1.07 -17.93
C VAL A 627 24.09 -1.45 -18.06
N LYS A 628 24.53 -2.43 -17.27
CA LYS A 628 25.84 -3.08 -17.39
C LYS A 628 25.70 -4.19 -18.43
N GLY A 629 25.91 -3.81 -19.68
CA GLY A 629 25.62 -4.60 -20.88
C GLY A 629 25.21 -3.71 -22.05
N SER A 630 24.66 -4.33 -23.09
CA SER A 630 24.13 -3.60 -24.25
C SER A 630 22.66 -3.20 -24.06
N TYR A 631 22.30 -2.02 -24.58
CA TYR A 631 20.94 -1.50 -24.66
C TYR A 631 20.53 -1.35 -26.13
N ALA A 632 19.32 -1.78 -26.47
CA ALA A 632 18.75 -1.60 -27.79
C ALA A 632 17.34 -1.03 -27.69
N GLN A 633 17.12 0.17 -28.23
CA GLN A 633 15.78 0.69 -28.46
C GLN A 633 15.33 0.32 -29.87
N GLY A 634 14.12 -0.20 -30.03
CA GLY A 634 13.52 -0.46 -31.34
C GLY A 634 12.64 0.72 -31.84
N PRO A 635 12.06 0.60 -33.04
CA PRO A 635 11.33 1.70 -33.70
C PRO A 635 10.09 2.20 -32.93
N THR A 636 9.47 1.34 -32.13
CA THR A 636 8.32 1.70 -31.27
C THR A 636 8.73 2.13 -29.87
N GLY A 637 10.01 1.98 -29.53
CA GLY A 637 10.55 2.28 -28.22
C GLY A 637 10.59 3.77 -27.94
N ARG A 638 10.35 4.12 -26.69
CA ARG A 638 10.35 5.48 -26.16
C ARG A 638 11.26 5.53 -24.95
N LEU A 639 12.20 6.48 -24.94
CA LEU A 639 12.96 6.84 -23.75
C LEU A 639 12.40 8.15 -23.21
N VAL A 640 11.92 8.16 -21.98
CA VAL A 640 11.40 9.37 -21.32
C VAL A 640 12.41 9.80 -20.27
N LEU A 641 12.89 11.04 -20.35
CA LEU A 641 13.82 11.63 -19.39
C LEU A 641 13.25 12.94 -18.85
N GLU A 642 13.09 13.01 -17.54
CA GLU A 642 12.61 14.20 -16.86
C GLU A 642 13.71 15.22 -16.58
N VAL A 643 13.33 16.50 -16.42
CA VAL A 643 14.25 17.59 -16.06
C VAL A 643 13.57 18.73 -15.33
N ASP A 644 14.19 19.25 -14.28
CA ASP A 644 13.74 20.47 -13.59
C ASP A 644 14.35 21.75 -14.18
N ALA A 645 13.92 22.93 -13.72
CA ALA A 645 14.42 24.19 -14.26
C ALA A 645 15.86 24.51 -13.80
N GLN A 646 16.41 23.77 -12.82
CA GLN A 646 17.79 23.88 -12.37
C GLN A 646 18.76 22.98 -13.16
N GLY A 647 18.23 22.07 -13.97
CA GLY A 647 18.99 21.14 -14.80
C GLY A 647 19.28 19.80 -14.12
N ALA A 648 18.66 19.48 -12.98
CA ALA A 648 18.65 18.10 -12.50
C ALA A 648 17.73 17.28 -13.42
N HIS A 649 18.18 16.10 -13.84
CA HIS A 649 17.55 15.33 -14.89
C HIS A 649 17.76 13.83 -14.72
N ASP A 650 16.91 13.07 -15.39
CA ASP A 650 17.06 11.63 -15.53
C ASP A 650 18.29 11.26 -16.35
N THR A 651 18.85 10.09 -16.05
CA THR A 651 20.00 9.55 -16.77
C THR A 651 19.80 8.08 -17.11
N LEU A 652 20.05 7.73 -18.37
CA LEU A 652 20.31 6.35 -18.78
C LEU A 652 21.82 6.15 -18.99
N VAL A 653 22.41 5.21 -18.27
CA VAL A 653 23.83 4.82 -18.45
C VAL A 653 23.90 3.42 -19.01
N VAL A 654 24.71 3.21 -20.05
CA VAL A 654 24.93 1.92 -20.72
C VAL A 654 26.43 1.67 -20.77
N THR A 655 26.94 0.61 -20.15
CA THR A 655 28.40 0.40 -20.08
C THR A 655 29.00 0.01 -21.43
N ASP A 656 28.24 -0.72 -22.26
CA ASP A 656 28.77 -1.35 -23.47
C ASP A 656 28.30 -0.61 -24.74
N HIS A 657 27.27 -1.12 -25.42
CA HIS A 657 26.74 -0.57 -26.67
C HIS A 657 25.28 -0.13 -26.52
N ALA A 658 24.96 1.10 -26.95
CA ALA A 658 23.59 1.60 -27.04
C ALA A 658 23.16 1.76 -28.51
N HIS A 659 22.20 0.96 -28.96
CA HIS A 659 21.51 1.16 -30.24
C HIS A 659 20.26 2.01 -30.04
N LEU A 660 20.16 3.13 -30.77
CA LEU A 660 19.09 4.12 -30.64
C LEU A 660 18.20 4.13 -31.88
N ASP A 661 16.89 4.10 -31.65
CA ASP A 661 15.82 4.12 -32.64
C ASP A 661 14.55 4.71 -31.99
N GLY A 662 13.48 4.98 -32.73
CA GLY A 662 12.20 5.43 -32.17
C GLY A 662 12.24 6.84 -31.56
N GLU A 663 11.66 7.03 -30.37
CA GLU A 663 11.45 8.37 -29.79
C GLU A 663 12.25 8.60 -28.49
N LEU A 664 12.84 9.78 -28.38
CA LEU A 664 13.28 10.36 -27.10
C LEU A 664 12.32 11.48 -26.69
N ILE A 665 11.79 11.40 -25.47
CA ILE A 665 10.90 12.40 -24.89
C ILE A 665 11.61 13.05 -23.71
N ILE A 666 11.77 14.36 -23.76
CA ILE A 666 12.25 15.13 -22.61
C ILE A 666 11.05 15.78 -21.91
N ALA A 667 10.83 15.42 -20.65
CA ALA A 667 9.67 15.82 -19.87
C ALA A 667 10.05 16.87 -18.81
N PRO A 668 9.71 18.16 -18.99
CA PRO A 668 9.97 19.16 -17.97
C PRO A 668 9.08 18.94 -16.75
N LEU A 669 9.68 18.94 -15.56
CA LEU A 669 8.97 18.87 -14.28
C LEU A 669 8.30 20.19 -13.92
N PRO A 670 7.21 20.19 -13.13
CA PRO A 670 6.60 21.42 -12.66
C PRO A 670 7.59 22.28 -11.84
N ASP A 671 8.07 23.38 -12.43
CA ASP A 671 9.05 24.28 -11.82
C ASP A 671 8.99 25.69 -12.46
N TRP A 672 9.85 26.60 -12.03
CA TRP A 672 9.98 27.95 -12.57
C TRP A 672 10.95 28.02 -13.76
N TYR A 673 10.38 28.12 -14.96
CA TYR A 673 11.13 28.33 -16.21
C TYR A 673 11.09 29.80 -16.63
N THR A 674 12.27 30.38 -16.86
CA THR A 674 12.38 31.74 -17.41
C THR A 674 11.80 31.82 -18.82
N ASN A 675 11.52 33.04 -19.31
CA ASN A 675 10.90 33.25 -20.63
C ASN A 675 11.69 32.63 -21.81
N HIS A 676 13.00 32.43 -21.64
CA HIS A 676 13.90 31.81 -22.60
C HIS A 676 14.83 30.83 -21.87
N TRP A 677 14.23 29.85 -21.20
CA TRP A 677 14.99 28.82 -20.52
C TRP A 677 15.60 27.86 -21.52
N GLN A 678 16.84 27.44 -21.28
CA GLN A 678 17.51 26.45 -22.11
C GLN A 678 18.34 25.53 -21.23
N PHE A 679 18.30 24.25 -21.56
CA PHE A 679 19.17 23.24 -20.96
C PHE A 679 19.68 22.31 -22.06
N GLN A 680 20.96 22.01 -21.99
CA GLN A 680 21.63 21.10 -22.91
C GLN A 680 22.55 20.21 -22.09
N SER A 681 22.48 18.91 -22.33
CA SER A 681 23.31 17.93 -21.64
C SER A 681 23.72 16.83 -22.61
N ALA A 682 24.92 16.30 -22.41
CA ALA A 682 25.34 15.02 -22.99
C ALA A 682 25.08 13.86 -22.00
N SER A 683 24.74 14.18 -20.75
CA SER A 683 24.61 13.21 -19.67
C SER A 683 23.24 12.53 -19.62
N TRP A 684 22.27 12.94 -20.44
CA TRP A 684 20.97 12.28 -20.60
C TRP A 684 21.12 10.79 -20.90
N LEU A 685 22.05 10.47 -21.80
CA LEU A 685 22.41 9.13 -22.22
C LEU A 685 23.93 9.02 -22.26
N GLN A 686 24.48 8.17 -21.42
CA GLN A 686 25.91 7.87 -21.39
C GLN A 686 26.10 6.44 -21.87
N ALA A 687 26.89 6.24 -22.92
CA ALA A 687 27.15 4.91 -23.47
C ALA A 687 28.64 4.72 -23.75
N GLY A 688 29.17 3.51 -23.55
CA GLY A 688 30.54 3.16 -23.95
C GLY A 688 30.76 3.34 -25.47
N SER A 689 29.76 2.92 -26.26
CA SER A 689 29.62 3.20 -27.68
C SER A 689 28.14 3.31 -28.06
N SER A 690 27.83 4.00 -29.17
CA SER A 690 26.45 4.13 -29.65
C SER A 690 26.34 3.93 -31.17
N SER A 691 25.22 3.36 -31.62
CA SER A 691 24.83 3.31 -33.04
C SER A 691 23.38 3.76 -33.23
N GLY A 692 23.00 4.09 -34.46
CA GLY A 692 21.67 4.63 -34.74
C GLY A 692 21.48 6.06 -34.22
N ALA A 693 20.24 6.52 -34.23
CA ALA A 693 19.78 7.78 -33.66
C ALA A 693 18.28 7.68 -33.40
N PHE A 694 17.75 8.43 -32.43
CA PHE A 694 16.30 8.56 -32.29
C PHE A 694 15.71 9.19 -33.56
N ASP A 695 14.68 8.56 -34.12
CA ASP A 695 13.91 9.08 -35.25
C ASP A 695 13.27 10.41 -34.92
N THR A 696 12.80 10.55 -33.67
CA THR A 696 12.17 11.77 -33.16
C THR A 696 12.67 12.12 -31.76
N VAL A 697 12.86 13.42 -31.54
CA VAL A 697 13.15 13.99 -30.22
C VAL A 697 12.05 15.00 -29.93
N THR A 698 11.24 14.74 -28.91
CA THR A 698 10.07 15.55 -28.57
C THR A 698 10.13 16.01 -27.11
N SER A 699 9.30 17.01 -26.79
CA SER A 699 9.05 17.42 -25.42
C SER A 699 7.64 17.02 -25.03
N GLN A 700 7.44 16.69 -23.74
CA GLN A 700 6.09 16.42 -23.27
C GLN A 700 5.33 17.73 -23.05
N LYS A 701 4.20 17.90 -23.75
CA LYS A 701 3.38 19.11 -23.68
C LYS A 701 2.39 19.06 -22.52
N PHE A 702 2.75 19.71 -21.41
CA PHE A 702 1.90 19.81 -20.22
C PHE A 702 1.50 21.24 -19.83
N SER A 703 2.02 22.25 -20.54
CA SER A 703 1.86 23.64 -20.15
C SER A 703 0.91 24.41 -21.08
N PRO A 704 -0.05 25.19 -20.54
CA PRO A 704 -0.83 26.14 -21.35
C PRO A 704 -0.05 27.42 -21.71
N THR A 705 1.06 27.73 -21.03
CA THR A 705 1.73 29.04 -21.12
C THR A 705 3.20 28.96 -21.54
N LEU A 706 3.82 27.78 -21.42
CA LEU A 706 5.17 27.48 -21.86
C LEU A 706 5.12 26.56 -23.08
N ASP A 707 5.92 26.88 -24.09
CA ASP A 707 6.22 25.97 -25.20
C ASP A 707 7.62 25.39 -24.99
N PHE A 708 7.71 24.07 -24.94
CA PHE A 708 8.97 23.36 -24.83
C PHE A 708 9.32 22.72 -26.17
N GLN A 709 10.55 22.92 -26.63
CA GLN A 709 11.06 22.33 -27.85
C GLN A 709 12.31 21.51 -27.53
N ALA A 710 12.26 20.22 -27.83
CA ALA A 710 13.39 19.32 -27.69
C ALA A 710 14.03 19.09 -29.07
N MET A 711 15.35 19.03 -29.12
CA MET A 711 16.10 18.85 -30.36
C MET A 711 17.44 18.14 -30.11
N SER A 712 17.87 17.33 -31.07
CA SER A 712 19.25 16.81 -31.11
C SER A 712 20.19 17.89 -31.64
N VAL A 713 21.34 18.06 -30.98
CA VAL A 713 22.39 19.01 -31.41
C VAL A 713 23.68 18.31 -31.88
N GLY A 714 23.60 16.99 -32.12
CA GLY A 714 24.71 16.15 -32.58
C GLY A 714 25.43 15.39 -31.46
N SER A 715 26.09 14.28 -31.78
CA SER A 715 26.88 13.44 -30.84
C SER A 715 26.13 13.04 -29.56
N ASN A 716 24.86 12.63 -29.67
CA ASN A 716 23.98 12.28 -28.53
C ASN A 716 23.78 13.40 -27.50
N VAL A 717 24.02 14.65 -27.89
CA VAL A 717 23.72 15.81 -27.07
C VAL A 717 22.30 16.28 -27.42
N TYR A 718 21.46 16.44 -26.39
CA TYR A 718 20.09 16.89 -26.54
C TYR A 718 19.86 18.19 -25.80
N ARG A 719 19.09 19.07 -26.43
CA ARG A 719 18.72 20.38 -25.90
C ARG A 719 17.22 20.46 -25.72
N LEU A 720 16.79 20.97 -24.57
CA LEU A 720 15.43 21.40 -24.30
C LEU A 720 15.40 22.93 -24.18
N GLN A 721 14.53 23.58 -24.93
CA GLN A 721 14.30 25.02 -24.86
C GLN A 721 12.86 25.28 -24.40
N GLY A 722 12.71 26.01 -23.31
CA GLY A 722 11.43 26.48 -22.81
C GLY A 722 11.24 27.95 -23.17
N SER A 723 10.14 28.27 -23.85
CA SER A 723 9.81 29.64 -24.20
C SER A 723 8.43 30.02 -23.69
N ARG A 724 8.30 31.27 -23.23
CA ARG A 724 7.01 31.84 -22.85
C ARG A 724 6.59 32.84 -23.92
N PRO A 725 5.52 32.58 -24.69
CA PRO A 725 5.02 33.56 -25.66
C PRO A 725 4.58 34.86 -24.97
N ALA A 726 4.69 36.00 -25.65
CA ALA A 726 4.28 37.30 -25.09
C ALA A 726 2.79 37.38 -24.70
N HIS A 727 1.97 36.52 -25.30
CA HIS A 727 0.54 36.38 -25.00
C HIS A 727 0.21 35.17 -24.12
N ALA A 728 1.22 34.52 -23.50
CA ALA A 728 1.08 33.27 -22.76
C ALA A 728 -0.11 33.26 -21.79
N TYR A 729 -0.29 34.34 -21.04
CA TYR A 729 -1.43 34.52 -20.14
C TYR A 729 -2.60 35.24 -20.80
N SER A 730 -2.35 36.34 -21.50
CA SER A 730 -3.40 37.23 -21.99
C SER A 730 -4.24 36.62 -23.12
N GLN A 731 -3.79 35.54 -23.74
CA GLN A 731 -4.59 34.74 -24.68
C GLN A 731 -5.81 34.09 -24.02
N TYR A 732 -5.70 33.71 -22.74
CA TYR A 732 -6.78 33.08 -21.98
C TYR A 732 -7.73 34.09 -21.32
N ALA A 733 -7.52 35.39 -21.56
CA ALA A 733 -8.35 36.43 -20.98
C ALA A 733 -9.73 36.52 -21.66
N ASP A 734 -10.79 36.44 -20.85
CA ASP A 734 -12.19 36.56 -21.26
C ASP A 734 -12.71 38.01 -21.31
N ASN A 735 -11.96 38.96 -20.75
CA ASN A 735 -12.32 40.37 -20.73
C ASN A 735 -11.08 41.27 -20.73
N GLN A 736 -11.28 42.58 -20.88
CA GLN A 736 -10.16 43.53 -20.95
C GLN A 736 -9.37 43.60 -19.64
N ASN A 737 -10.00 43.44 -18.47
CA ASN A 737 -9.31 43.50 -17.18
C ASN A 737 -8.38 42.29 -17.01
N SER A 738 -8.87 41.07 -17.29
CA SER A 738 -8.05 39.84 -17.28
C SER A 738 -6.92 39.91 -18.33
N ARG A 739 -7.17 40.54 -19.49
CA ARG A 739 -6.15 40.75 -20.54
C ARG A 739 -5.03 41.68 -20.07
N ASN A 740 -5.38 42.77 -19.38
CA ASN A 740 -4.40 43.70 -18.80
C ASN A 740 -3.54 43.00 -17.74
N VAL A 741 -4.14 42.17 -16.88
CA VAL A 741 -3.39 41.35 -15.90
C VAL A 741 -2.45 40.38 -16.62
N GLY A 742 -2.94 39.65 -17.62
CA GLY A 742 -2.13 38.68 -18.35
C GLY A 742 -0.92 39.29 -19.05
N ASN A 743 -1.07 40.50 -19.62
CA ASN A 743 0.04 41.23 -20.22
C ASN A 743 1.10 41.62 -19.18
N VAL A 744 0.68 42.04 -17.99
CA VAL A 744 1.62 42.36 -16.90
C VAL A 744 2.30 41.11 -16.36
N LEU A 745 1.60 39.98 -16.23
CA LEU A 745 2.20 38.72 -15.78
C LEU A 745 3.33 38.26 -16.72
N TYR A 746 3.21 38.46 -18.03
CA TYR A 746 4.32 38.19 -18.96
C TYR A 746 5.50 39.15 -18.75
N GLY A 747 5.25 40.43 -18.44
CA GLY A 747 6.30 41.37 -18.08
C GLY A 747 7.03 40.96 -16.79
N ILE A 748 6.27 40.52 -15.78
CA ILE A 748 6.80 40.08 -14.49
C ILE A 748 7.59 38.78 -14.64
N SER A 749 7.17 37.86 -15.51
CA SER A 749 7.86 36.58 -15.70
C SER A 749 9.31 36.73 -16.16
N ALA A 750 9.68 37.86 -16.77
CA ALA A 750 11.07 38.16 -17.13
C ALA A 750 11.97 38.51 -15.93
N VAL A 751 11.39 38.95 -14.81
CA VAL A 751 12.12 39.47 -13.62
C VAL A 751 11.61 38.85 -12.31
N ALA A 752 10.87 37.74 -12.39
CA ALA A 752 10.20 37.13 -11.26
C ALA A 752 11.19 36.61 -10.20
N GLY A 753 11.13 37.20 -9.01
CA GLY A 753 11.80 36.71 -7.81
C GLY A 753 11.11 35.48 -7.21
N LYS A 754 11.75 34.88 -6.20
CA LYS A 754 11.27 33.67 -5.50
C LYS A 754 9.86 33.81 -4.92
N ASP A 755 9.40 35.04 -4.70
CA ASP A 755 8.05 35.33 -4.22
C ASP A 755 6.97 35.03 -5.27
N MET A 756 7.25 35.28 -6.55
CA MET A 756 6.31 35.07 -7.67
C MET A 756 6.36 33.67 -8.27
N GLN A 757 7.51 32.99 -8.18
CA GLN A 757 7.76 31.70 -8.83
C GLN A 757 6.68 30.65 -8.54
N PRO A 758 6.18 30.47 -7.30
CA PRO A 758 5.13 29.48 -7.02
C PRO A 758 3.79 29.77 -7.73
N LEU A 759 3.45 31.04 -7.95
CA LEU A 759 2.25 31.40 -8.69
C LEU A 759 2.43 31.07 -10.18
N PHE A 760 3.60 31.36 -10.74
CA PHE A 760 3.89 31.01 -12.13
C PHE A 760 3.95 29.51 -12.33
N GLN A 761 4.63 28.75 -11.48
CA GLN A 761 4.65 27.28 -11.55
C GLN A 761 3.22 26.71 -11.57
N ALA A 762 2.33 27.21 -10.70
CA ALA A 762 0.93 26.79 -10.68
C ALA A 762 0.16 27.19 -11.94
N LEU A 763 0.41 28.35 -12.54
CA LEU A 763 -0.21 28.76 -13.80
C LEU A 763 0.34 27.98 -14.99
N ASP A 764 1.65 27.79 -15.02
CA ASP A 764 2.39 27.23 -16.14
C ASP A 764 2.23 25.73 -16.24
N PHE A 765 1.95 25.02 -15.15
CA PHE A 765 1.67 23.59 -15.16
C PHE A 765 0.21 23.28 -14.81
N SER A 766 -0.69 24.24 -15.09
CA SER A 766 -2.13 24.04 -14.98
C SER A 766 -2.72 23.33 -16.22
N TYR A 767 -4.04 23.14 -16.26
CA TYR A 767 -4.69 22.45 -17.37
C TYR A 767 -4.31 23.03 -18.75
N PRO A 768 -3.96 22.18 -19.75
CA PRO A 768 -3.50 22.62 -21.07
C PRO A 768 -4.50 23.50 -21.85
N ASP A 769 -5.79 23.48 -21.50
CA ASP A 769 -6.82 24.34 -22.11
C ASP A 769 -6.77 25.79 -21.62
N GLY A 770 -5.94 26.09 -20.60
CA GLY A 770 -5.78 27.40 -19.99
C GLY A 770 -6.97 27.87 -19.16
N SER A 771 -7.94 27.00 -18.87
CA SER A 771 -9.11 27.33 -18.06
C SER A 771 -8.75 27.82 -16.65
N THR A 772 -7.75 27.19 -16.02
CA THR A 772 -7.19 27.64 -14.73
C THR A 772 -6.56 29.03 -14.84
N VAL A 773 -5.82 29.30 -15.92
CA VAL A 773 -5.20 30.61 -16.18
C VAL A 773 -6.27 31.69 -16.33
N GLN A 774 -7.30 31.44 -17.15
CA GLN A 774 -8.43 32.36 -17.32
C GLN A 774 -9.07 32.74 -15.99
N GLN A 775 -9.36 31.75 -15.13
CA GLN A 775 -9.94 32.00 -13.81
C GLN A 775 -9.01 32.84 -12.94
N ALA A 776 -7.73 32.44 -12.85
CA ALA A 776 -6.72 33.13 -12.05
C ALA A 776 -6.59 34.62 -12.43
N LEU A 777 -6.59 34.95 -13.73
CA LEU A 777 -6.48 36.33 -14.22
C LEU A 777 -7.60 37.24 -13.70
N ASN A 778 -8.83 36.72 -13.61
CA ASN A 778 -9.96 37.48 -13.09
C ASN A 778 -9.78 37.80 -11.59
N HIS A 779 -9.28 36.84 -10.81
CA HIS A 779 -9.04 36.99 -9.37
C HIS A 779 -7.80 37.81 -9.01
N LEU A 780 -6.81 37.86 -9.90
CA LEU A 780 -5.62 38.69 -9.77
C LEU A 780 -5.89 40.17 -10.09
N SER A 781 -7.05 40.50 -10.67
CA SER A 781 -7.46 41.88 -10.93
C SER A 781 -7.99 42.59 -9.67
N PRO A 782 -7.89 43.93 -9.56
CA PRO A 782 -8.49 44.70 -8.46
C PRO A 782 -10.02 44.83 -8.56
N SER A 783 -10.69 44.11 -9.48
CA SER A 783 -12.11 44.28 -9.79
C SER A 783 -13.03 44.04 -8.58
N ALA A 784 -12.63 43.21 -7.62
CA ALA A 784 -13.35 43.02 -6.37
C ALA A 784 -13.57 44.34 -5.60
N TYR A 785 -12.62 45.28 -5.64
CA TYR A 785 -12.74 46.58 -4.98
C TYR A 785 -13.80 47.50 -5.62
N SER A 786 -14.10 47.32 -6.92
CA SER A 786 -15.19 48.04 -7.59
C SER A 786 -16.56 47.65 -7.02
N THR A 787 -16.76 46.39 -6.62
CA THR A 787 -18.01 45.94 -5.99
C THR A 787 -18.29 46.67 -4.68
N MET A 788 -17.24 47.04 -3.94
CA MET A 788 -17.36 47.83 -2.73
C MET A 788 -17.86 49.25 -3.02
N PHE A 789 -17.46 49.88 -4.14
CA PHE A 789 -18.00 51.20 -4.52
C PHE A 789 -19.49 51.10 -4.87
N SER A 790 -19.85 50.04 -5.59
CA SER A 790 -21.25 49.75 -5.94
C SER A 790 -22.08 49.61 -4.67
N GLY A 791 -21.63 48.77 -3.74
CA GLY A 791 -22.24 48.62 -2.42
C GLY A 791 -22.45 49.96 -1.71
N SER A 792 -21.39 50.76 -1.52
CA SER A 792 -21.48 52.02 -0.80
C SER A 792 -22.50 52.97 -1.46
N LEU A 793 -22.56 53.03 -2.79
CA LEU A 793 -23.56 53.81 -3.52
C LEU A 793 -24.99 53.35 -3.22
N TYR A 794 -25.27 52.04 -3.22
CA TYR A 794 -26.59 51.51 -2.87
C TYR A 794 -27.00 51.84 -1.44
N ARG A 795 -26.05 51.72 -0.50
CA ARG A 795 -26.26 52.05 0.91
C ARG A 795 -26.62 53.53 1.07
N GLU A 796 -25.90 54.44 0.41
CA GLU A 796 -26.20 55.87 0.46
C GLU A 796 -27.56 56.20 -0.17
N ARG A 797 -27.90 55.61 -1.32
CA ARG A 797 -29.24 55.78 -1.94
C ARG A 797 -30.37 55.25 -1.05
N GLN A 798 -30.16 54.11 -0.39
CA GLN A 798 -31.14 53.55 0.55
C GLN A 798 -31.41 54.50 1.74
N ILE A 799 -30.36 55.07 2.34
CA ILE A 799 -30.51 56.04 3.43
C ILE A 799 -31.23 57.30 2.94
N THR A 800 -30.85 57.79 1.75
CA THR A 800 -31.51 58.92 1.10
C THR A 800 -33.01 58.66 0.91
N ASP A 801 -33.40 57.47 0.46
CA ASP A 801 -34.81 57.10 0.25
C ASP A 801 -35.61 56.97 1.55
N ILE A 802 -34.96 56.57 2.65
CA ILE A 802 -35.58 56.53 3.99
C ILE A 802 -35.89 57.96 4.45
N VAL A 803 -34.91 58.86 4.39
CA VAL A 803 -35.10 60.28 4.77
C VAL A 803 -36.13 60.95 3.86
N LYS A 804 -36.15 60.62 2.56
CA LYS A 804 -37.21 61.06 1.63
C LYS A 804 -38.59 60.52 1.99
N GLY A 805 -38.67 59.28 2.46
CA GLY A 805 -39.93 58.60 2.82
C GLY A 805 -40.61 59.17 4.06
N GLN A 806 -39.85 59.73 5.01
CA GLN A 806 -40.37 60.39 6.23
C GLN A 806 -41.31 61.58 5.93
N ARG A 807 -41.38 62.01 4.66
CA ARG A 807 -42.22 63.13 4.20
C ARG A 807 -43.69 62.77 4.03
N TYR A 808 -44.03 61.49 3.85
CA TYR A 808 -45.38 61.04 3.46
C TYR A 808 -46.22 60.47 4.60
N SER A 809 -45.69 60.31 5.81
CA SER A 809 -46.51 59.96 6.97
C SER A 809 -47.24 61.22 7.47
N GLY A 810 -48.33 61.58 6.78
CA GLY A 810 -49.17 62.72 7.13
C GLY A 810 -50.00 62.42 8.37
N THR A 811 -49.76 63.13 9.47
CA THR A 811 -50.72 63.29 10.57
C THR A 811 -51.81 64.24 10.10
N THR A 812 -53.06 63.79 10.06
CA THR A 812 -54.20 64.64 9.72
C THR A 812 -55.34 64.41 10.68
N GLY A 813 -55.62 65.46 11.46
CA GLY A 813 -56.63 65.46 12.50
C GLY A 813 -56.49 66.68 13.41
N LEU A 814 -55.25 67.19 13.55
CA LEU A 814 -54.95 68.52 14.08
C LEU A 814 -54.10 69.26 13.06
N ALA A 815 -54.66 70.35 12.52
CA ALA A 815 -53.93 71.31 11.73
C ALA A 815 -52.72 71.86 12.51
N ASN A 816 -51.62 72.17 11.82
CA ASN A 816 -50.77 73.32 12.13
C ASN A 816 -50.31 73.52 13.60
N THR A 817 -49.86 72.49 14.31
CA THR A 817 -49.01 72.75 15.49
C THR A 817 -47.56 72.76 15.05
N ALA A 818 -46.96 73.96 15.02
CA ALA A 818 -45.52 74.10 14.93
C ALA A 818 -44.89 73.32 16.10
N GLY A 819 -44.09 72.30 15.79
CA GLY A 819 -43.68 71.31 16.79
C GLY A 819 -42.45 70.52 16.37
N TRP A 820 -41.85 69.87 17.35
CA TRP A 820 -40.69 69.00 17.13
C TRP A 820 -41.14 67.59 16.84
N GLN A 821 -40.48 66.95 15.88
CA GLN A 821 -40.71 65.58 15.50
C GLN A 821 -39.38 64.84 15.50
N SER A 822 -39.36 63.64 16.08
CA SER A 822 -38.22 62.75 15.98
C SER A 822 -38.63 61.47 15.26
N PHE A 823 -37.68 60.86 14.55
CA PHE A 823 -37.90 59.57 13.92
C PHE A 823 -36.69 58.65 14.11
N ALA A 824 -36.99 57.36 14.18
CA ALA A 824 -36.02 56.30 14.13
C ALA A 824 -36.45 55.29 13.07
N ALA A 825 -35.56 54.93 12.16
CA ALA A 825 -35.81 53.95 11.11
C ALA A 825 -34.72 52.89 11.09
N THR A 826 -35.09 51.63 11.30
CA THR A 826 -34.21 50.50 11.04
C THR A 826 -34.41 50.03 9.62
N PHE A 827 -33.33 49.74 8.90
CA PHE A 827 -33.41 49.30 7.51
C PHE A 827 -32.55 48.07 7.23
N GLY A 828 -32.96 47.32 6.22
CA GLY A 828 -32.24 46.19 5.67
C GLY A 828 -32.44 46.14 4.16
N GLY A 829 -31.44 45.65 3.43
CA GLY A 829 -31.53 45.56 1.98
C GLY A 829 -30.58 44.53 1.40
N LYS A 830 -30.94 44.01 0.24
CA LYS A 830 -30.07 43.19 -0.60
C LYS A 830 -30.02 43.74 -2.02
N SER A 831 -28.87 43.64 -2.64
CA SER A 831 -28.67 43.96 -4.05
C SER A 831 -27.85 42.87 -4.72
N TRP A 832 -28.26 42.52 -5.93
CA TRP A 832 -27.67 41.47 -6.74
C TRP A 832 -27.24 42.07 -8.08
N GLN A 833 -26.01 41.77 -8.50
CA GLN A 833 -25.50 42.11 -9.82
C GLN A 833 -25.05 40.82 -10.52
N ASN A 834 -25.64 40.53 -11.67
CA ASN A 834 -25.13 39.47 -12.55
C ASN A 834 -23.93 39.99 -13.36
N GLN A 835 -23.09 39.08 -13.85
CA GLN A 835 -22.03 39.48 -14.76
C GLN A 835 -22.64 39.94 -16.08
N ASP A 836 -22.29 41.15 -16.50
CA ASP A 836 -22.68 41.75 -17.77
C ASP A 836 -21.55 42.68 -18.25
N LYS A 837 -21.57 43.16 -19.50
CA LYS A 837 -20.49 43.96 -20.12
C LYS A 837 -19.98 45.10 -19.22
N GLY A 838 -18.88 44.84 -18.52
CA GLY A 838 -18.20 45.75 -17.60
C GLY A 838 -18.71 45.74 -16.15
N HIS A 839 -19.74 44.98 -15.78
CA HIS A 839 -20.19 44.83 -14.39
C HIS A 839 -19.59 43.57 -13.76
N VAL A 840 -19.03 43.70 -12.57
CA VAL A 840 -18.56 42.58 -11.75
C VAL A 840 -19.77 41.96 -11.03
N ALA A 841 -19.91 40.64 -11.08
CA ALA A 841 -20.99 39.97 -10.37
C ALA A 841 -20.78 40.01 -8.85
N TYR A 842 -21.82 40.35 -8.08
CA TYR A 842 -21.75 40.36 -6.62
C TYR A 842 -23.13 40.25 -5.96
N ASP A 843 -23.10 39.87 -4.69
CA ASP A 843 -24.21 39.93 -3.75
C ASP A 843 -23.84 40.88 -2.61
N ALA A 844 -24.66 41.91 -2.39
CA ALA A 844 -24.45 42.84 -1.28
C ALA A 844 -25.67 42.89 -0.37
N SER A 845 -25.41 43.07 0.92
CA SER A 845 -26.42 43.25 1.95
C SER A 845 -26.05 44.43 2.83
N SER A 846 -27.00 45.32 3.07
CA SER A 846 -26.86 46.48 3.95
C SER A 846 -27.90 46.42 5.06
N TYR A 847 -27.53 46.87 6.25
CA TYR A 847 -28.45 47.11 7.34
C TYR A 847 -27.97 48.26 8.20
N GLY A 848 -28.88 48.91 8.91
CA GLY A 848 -28.53 50.03 9.75
C GLY A 848 -29.71 50.73 10.38
N VAL A 849 -29.40 51.85 11.01
CA VAL A 849 -30.36 52.73 11.66
C VAL A 849 -30.17 54.15 11.16
N VAL A 850 -31.27 54.85 10.92
CA VAL A 850 -31.33 56.29 10.68
C VAL A 850 -32.11 56.92 11.82
N LEU A 851 -31.54 57.92 12.47
CA LEU A 851 -32.17 58.71 13.52
C LEU A 851 -32.27 60.16 13.03
N GLY A 852 -33.36 60.84 13.31
CA GLY A 852 -33.48 62.25 12.94
C GLY A 852 -34.42 63.02 13.82
N ALA A 853 -34.25 64.34 13.79
CA ALA A 853 -35.11 65.30 14.44
C ALA A 853 -35.41 66.42 13.44
N GLU A 854 -36.69 66.78 13.30
CA GLU A 854 -37.17 67.81 12.40
C GLU A 854 -38.19 68.71 13.10
N ARG A 855 -38.23 69.97 12.68
CA ARG A 855 -39.22 70.94 13.13
C ARG A 855 -40.22 71.17 12.00
N GLN A 856 -41.49 70.94 12.30
CA GLN A 856 -42.60 71.28 11.42
C GLN A 856 -43.01 72.73 11.68
N SER A 857 -43.24 73.48 10.60
CA SER A 857 -43.98 74.74 10.55
C SER A 857 -45.00 74.64 9.41
N ASP A 858 -45.90 75.62 9.24
CA ASP A 858 -47.02 75.57 8.28
C ASP A 858 -46.71 74.81 6.98
N ALA A 859 -45.78 75.32 6.17
CA ALA A 859 -45.42 74.69 4.89
C ALA A 859 -44.04 74.00 4.88
N TRP A 860 -43.22 74.16 5.92
CA TRP A 860 -41.82 73.71 5.93
C TRP A 860 -41.52 72.68 7.03
N LYS A 861 -40.74 71.67 6.65
CA LYS A 861 -40.03 70.73 7.54
C LYS A 861 -38.53 70.97 7.40
N LEU A 862 -37.84 71.27 8.49
CA LEU A 862 -36.37 71.40 8.52
C LEU A 862 -35.81 70.49 9.61
N GLY A 863 -34.79 69.70 9.30
CA GLY A 863 -34.25 68.74 10.25
C GLY A 863 -32.83 68.31 10.00
N VAL A 864 -32.33 67.53 10.95
CA VAL A 864 -31.04 66.85 10.90
C VAL A 864 -31.25 65.36 11.07
N HIS A 865 -30.37 64.57 10.47
CA HIS A 865 -30.37 63.11 10.63
C HIS A 865 -28.95 62.57 10.74
N GLY A 866 -28.82 61.46 11.46
CA GLY A 866 -27.63 60.64 11.49
C GLY A 866 -27.95 59.22 11.04
N ALA A 867 -27.00 58.56 10.38
CA ALA A 867 -27.13 57.16 10.00
C ALA A 867 -25.89 56.37 10.40
N ALA A 868 -26.12 55.19 10.97
CA ALA A 868 -25.09 54.19 11.24
C ALA A 868 -25.46 52.92 10.47
N SER A 869 -24.53 52.37 9.70
CA SER A 869 -24.83 51.26 8.80
C SER A 869 -23.64 50.33 8.60
N GLU A 870 -23.94 49.06 8.41
CA GLU A 870 -22.99 48.06 7.95
C GLU A 870 -23.42 47.53 6.58
N GLN A 871 -22.43 47.20 5.77
CA GLN A 871 -22.63 46.53 4.51
C GLN A 871 -21.60 45.42 4.33
N THR A 872 -22.06 44.30 3.82
CA THR A 872 -21.23 43.20 3.34
C THR A 872 -21.41 43.07 1.84
N VAL A 873 -20.31 42.92 1.11
CA VAL A 873 -20.30 42.64 -0.34
C VAL A 873 -19.54 41.34 -0.56
N LYS A 874 -20.12 40.43 -1.32
CA LYS A 874 -19.52 39.17 -1.75
C LYS A 874 -19.48 39.15 -3.27
N PRO A 875 -18.33 39.46 -3.90
CA PRO A 875 -18.14 39.16 -5.31
C PRO A 875 -18.48 37.68 -5.57
N ARG A 876 -19.14 37.40 -6.69
CA ARG A 876 -19.45 36.01 -7.08
C ARG A 876 -18.22 35.41 -7.75
N ASP A 877 -17.30 34.99 -6.92
CA ASP A 877 -16.01 34.44 -7.31
C ASP A 877 -15.83 33.03 -6.71
N SER A 878 -15.01 32.18 -7.32
CA SER A 878 -14.82 30.78 -6.88
C SER A 878 -14.01 30.64 -5.58
N ALA A 879 -13.32 31.70 -5.15
CA ALA A 879 -12.41 31.69 -4.01
C ALA A 879 -13.04 32.20 -2.70
N GLY A 880 -14.24 32.80 -2.76
CA GLY A 880 -15.00 33.25 -1.60
C GLY A 880 -14.56 34.61 -1.05
N THR A 881 -14.19 35.55 -1.92
CA THR A 881 -13.82 36.93 -1.54
C THR A 881 -14.96 37.62 -0.79
N LYS A 882 -14.62 38.41 0.24
CA LYS A 882 -15.59 39.12 1.09
C LYS A 882 -15.11 40.50 1.48
N GLY A 883 -15.93 41.51 1.20
CA GLY A 883 -15.75 42.88 1.66
C GLY A 883 -16.79 43.28 2.71
N ARG A 884 -16.39 44.14 3.65
CA ARG A 884 -17.28 44.77 4.63
C ARG A 884 -16.98 46.25 4.78
N THR A 885 -18.02 47.05 4.96
CA THR A 885 -17.90 48.47 5.32
C THR A 885 -18.81 48.79 6.51
N THR A 886 -18.28 49.54 7.48
CA THR A 886 -19.08 50.20 8.51
C THR A 886 -19.03 51.69 8.26
N ALA A 887 -20.18 52.37 8.26
CA ALA A 887 -20.27 53.77 7.91
C ALA A 887 -21.15 54.56 8.87
N PHE A 888 -20.71 55.78 9.16
CA PHE A 888 -21.43 56.77 9.94
C PHE A 888 -21.58 58.05 9.12
N SER A 889 -22.78 58.63 9.08
CA SER A 889 -23.04 59.85 8.34
C SER A 889 -23.97 60.80 9.08
N LEU A 890 -23.79 62.09 8.81
CA LEU A 890 -24.59 63.19 9.35
C LEU A 890 -25.12 64.02 8.19
N GLY A 891 -26.38 64.40 8.27
CA GLY A 891 -27.05 65.14 7.22
C GLY A 891 -28.10 66.11 7.72
N LEU A 892 -28.49 66.99 6.80
CA LEU A 892 -29.52 68.01 6.96
C LEU A 892 -30.60 67.70 5.92
N HIS A 893 -31.87 67.96 6.25
CA HIS A 893 -32.97 67.80 5.30
C HIS A 893 -34.00 68.90 5.41
N ALA A 894 -34.62 69.21 4.28
CA ALA A 894 -35.69 70.17 4.13
C ALA A 894 -36.83 69.59 3.28
N ALA A 895 -38.07 69.91 3.62
CA ALA A 895 -39.25 69.61 2.82
C ALA A 895 -40.21 70.80 2.84
N TYR A 896 -40.80 71.09 1.69
CA TYR A 896 -41.83 72.12 1.50
C TYR A 896 -43.09 71.46 0.97
N ALA A 897 -44.20 71.57 1.70
CA ALA A 897 -45.51 71.04 1.33
C ALA A 897 -46.61 71.86 2.05
N PRO A 898 -47.08 72.98 1.47
CA PRO A 898 -48.09 73.84 2.08
C PRO A 898 -49.45 73.16 2.23
N ASN A 899 -49.74 72.17 1.38
CA ASN A 899 -50.87 71.26 1.53
C ASN A 899 -50.37 69.84 1.22
N THR A 900 -50.57 68.91 2.17
CA THR A 900 -50.09 67.53 2.06
C THR A 900 -50.87 66.71 1.03
N GLU A 901 -52.11 67.10 0.72
CA GLU A 901 -53.02 66.41 -0.19
C GLU A 901 -53.03 67.01 -1.61
N ALA A 902 -52.62 68.28 -1.80
CA ALA A 902 -52.66 68.95 -3.10
C ALA A 902 -51.60 70.03 -3.28
N GLY A 903 -51.18 70.28 -4.52
CA GLY A 903 -50.29 71.38 -4.89
C GLY A 903 -48.81 70.99 -4.99
N VAL A 904 -47.96 72.01 -5.11
CA VAL A 904 -46.50 71.84 -5.25
C VAL A 904 -45.91 71.34 -3.94
N HIS A 905 -45.05 70.34 -4.03
CA HIS A 905 -44.16 69.96 -2.93
C HIS A 905 -42.72 69.86 -3.41
N ALA A 906 -41.78 70.21 -2.54
CA ALA A 906 -40.35 70.16 -2.84
C ALA A 906 -39.58 69.57 -1.67
N TYR A 907 -38.37 69.10 -1.95
CA TYR A 907 -37.52 68.54 -0.94
C TYR A 907 -36.04 68.67 -1.27
N SER A 908 -35.22 68.68 -0.23
CA SER A 908 -33.77 68.64 -0.33
C SER A 908 -33.14 67.92 0.86
N GLN A 909 -31.98 67.32 0.66
CA GLN A 909 -31.12 66.82 1.73
C GLN A 909 -29.65 66.84 1.32
N ALA A 910 -28.77 67.03 2.29
CA ALA A 910 -27.33 66.93 2.12
C ALA A 910 -26.75 66.08 3.26
N ARG A 911 -25.81 65.18 2.96
CA ARG A 911 -25.20 64.26 3.92
C ARG A 911 -23.72 64.07 3.64
N ILE A 912 -22.91 64.03 4.70
CA ILE A 912 -21.50 63.63 4.64
C ILE A 912 -21.29 62.40 5.53
N GLY A 913 -20.46 61.47 5.09
CA GLY A 913 -20.22 60.23 5.80
C GLY A 913 -18.78 59.74 5.74
N LEU A 914 -18.39 59.04 6.79
CA LEU A 914 -17.15 58.31 6.93
C LEU A 914 -17.43 56.82 6.83
N GLU A 915 -16.65 56.09 6.03
CA GLU A 915 -16.72 54.62 5.95
C GLU A 915 -15.38 53.98 6.31
N ARG A 916 -15.39 52.95 7.16
CA ARG A 916 -14.25 52.05 7.37
C ARG A 916 -14.50 50.77 6.59
N GLY A 917 -13.69 50.51 5.58
CA GLY A 917 -13.78 49.32 4.75
C GLY A 917 -12.70 48.30 5.10
N ARG A 918 -13.03 47.02 4.91
CA ARG A 918 -12.09 45.89 4.93
C ARG A 918 -12.41 44.94 3.79
N MET A 919 -11.39 44.36 3.17
CA MET A 919 -11.53 43.31 2.15
C MET A 919 -10.67 42.11 2.52
N ASP A 920 -11.24 40.92 2.38
CA ASP A 920 -10.57 39.63 2.39
C ASP A 920 -10.69 39.04 0.97
N ARG A 921 -9.62 39.16 0.18
CA ARG A 921 -9.52 38.64 -1.19
C ARG A 921 -8.79 37.31 -1.19
N ARG A 922 -9.40 36.30 -1.78
CA ARG A 922 -8.86 34.94 -1.84
C ARG A 922 -8.53 34.54 -3.26
N LEU A 923 -7.47 33.77 -3.41
CA LEU A 923 -7.03 33.21 -4.69
C LEU A 923 -6.65 31.75 -4.49
N ARG A 924 -7.10 30.89 -5.39
CA ARG A 924 -6.69 29.48 -5.47
C ARG A 924 -6.44 29.13 -6.93
N VAL A 925 -5.24 28.64 -7.22
CA VAL A 925 -4.76 28.22 -8.54
C VAL A 925 -4.00 26.91 -8.31
N ASP A 926 -4.66 25.77 -8.52
CA ASP A 926 -4.12 24.44 -8.24
C ASP A 926 -3.40 24.33 -6.89
N SER A 927 -2.06 24.17 -6.88
CA SER A 927 -1.22 24.07 -5.69
C SER A 927 -0.96 25.42 -4.99
N TYR A 928 -1.21 26.54 -5.66
CA TYR A 928 -1.06 27.88 -5.11
C TYR A 928 -2.35 28.38 -4.46
N SER A 929 -2.24 28.88 -3.24
CA SER A 929 -3.32 29.62 -2.58
C SER A 929 -2.80 30.88 -1.89
N ALA A 930 -3.64 31.91 -1.85
CA ALA A 930 -3.36 33.15 -1.18
C ALA A 930 -4.61 33.78 -0.56
N HIS A 931 -4.37 34.52 0.51
CA HIS A 931 -5.39 35.20 1.30
C HIS A 931 -4.86 36.59 1.64
N ASN A 932 -5.39 37.59 0.92
CA ASN A 932 -4.92 38.96 0.96
C ASN A 932 -5.96 39.85 1.65
N LYS A 933 -5.51 40.64 2.62
CA LYS A 933 -6.37 41.51 3.44
C LYS A 933 -6.02 42.97 3.20
N SER A 934 -7.02 43.83 3.16
CA SER A 934 -6.82 45.27 3.17
C SER A 934 -7.86 45.97 4.05
N ASP A 935 -7.49 47.15 4.54
CA ASP A 935 -8.39 48.07 5.23
C ASP A 935 -8.16 49.51 4.77
N TRP A 936 -9.23 50.29 4.77
CA TRP A 936 -9.18 51.70 4.36
C TRP A 936 -10.23 52.53 5.09
N GLN A 937 -10.03 53.85 5.07
CA GLN A 937 -11.01 54.84 5.53
C GLN A 937 -11.42 55.71 4.34
N GLY A 938 -12.67 55.57 3.91
CA GLY A 938 -13.26 56.33 2.80
C GLY A 938 -14.22 57.41 3.29
N TRP A 939 -14.59 58.29 2.37
CA TRP A 939 -15.54 59.37 2.60
C TRP A 939 -16.65 59.34 1.54
N SER A 940 -17.86 59.72 1.96
CA SER A 940 -19.03 59.83 1.10
C SER A 940 -19.69 61.20 1.27
N GLY A 941 -20.23 61.76 0.19
CA GLY A 941 -21.01 62.98 0.19
C GLY A 941 -22.23 62.82 -0.70
N THR A 942 -23.42 63.12 -0.18
CA THR A 942 -24.69 62.97 -0.91
C THR A 942 -25.44 64.29 -0.90
N LEU A 943 -26.01 64.70 -2.04
CA LEU A 943 -26.88 65.86 -2.19
C LEU A 943 -28.08 65.45 -3.04
N GLN A 944 -29.29 65.58 -2.50
CA GLN A 944 -30.51 65.25 -3.22
C GLN A 944 -31.48 66.43 -3.19
N ALA A 945 -32.11 66.71 -4.32
CA ALA A 945 -33.22 67.66 -4.42
C ALA A 945 -34.33 67.11 -5.32
N GLY A 946 -35.58 67.52 -5.09
CA GLY A 946 -36.69 67.14 -5.95
C GLY A 946 -37.92 67.99 -5.75
N VAL A 947 -38.80 67.97 -6.75
CA VAL A 947 -40.04 68.72 -6.82
C VAL A 947 -41.15 67.82 -7.39
N GLY A 948 -42.37 68.02 -6.95
CA GLY A 948 -43.55 67.33 -7.46
C GLY A 948 -44.79 68.20 -7.33
N TYR A 949 -45.87 67.75 -7.96
CA TYR A 949 -47.17 68.40 -7.88
C TYR A 949 -48.23 67.33 -7.60
N ARG A 950 -49.06 67.48 -6.57
CA ARG A 950 -50.14 66.53 -6.23
C ARG A 950 -51.50 67.05 -6.65
N TRP A 951 -52.28 66.20 -7.29
CA TRP A 951 -53.72 66.39 -7.49
C TRP A 951 -54.48 65.59 -6.45
N LYS A 952 -55.34 66.26 -5.68
CA LYS A 952 -56.33 65.59 -4.82
C LYS A 952 -57.43 65.05 -5.73
N LEU A 953 -57.47 63.73 -5.92
CA LEU A 953 -58.47 63.08 -6.77
C LEU A 953 -59.81 62.94 -6.03
N ASN A 954 -59.75 62.65 -4.73
CA ASN A 954 -60.88 62.64 -3.80
C ASN A 954 -60.35 62.82 -2.36
N ASP A 955 -61.22 62.72 -1.35
CA ASP A 955 -60.83 62.89 0.06
C ASP A 955 -59.89 61.81 0.63
N ALA A 956 -59.70 60.71 -0.11
CA ALA A 956 -58.85 59.59 0.28
C ALA A 956 -57.58 59.45 -0.58
N ILE A 957 -57.50 60.04 -1.77
CA ILE A 957 -56.44 59.74 -2.75
C ILE A 957 -55.87 61.02 -3.38
N SER A 958 -54.55 61.14 -3.33
CA SER A 958 -53.78 62.14 -4.06
C SER A 958 -52.74 61.48 -4.96
N VAL A 959 -52.60 61.96 -6.20
CA VAL A 959 -51.63 61.41 -7.17
C VAL A 959 -50.92 62.54 -7.88
N GLY A 960 -49.65 62.35 -8.25
CA GLY A 960 -48.95 63.36 -9.01
C GLY A 960 -47.54 62.99 -9.48
N PRO A 961 -47.00 63.73 -10.46
CA PRO A 961 -45.64 63.55 -10.92
C PRO A 961 -44.61 64.04 -9.88
N LEU A 962 -43.43 63.44 -9.92
CA LEU A 962 -42.25 63.85 -9.16
C LEU A 962 -41.01 63.80 -10.05
N VAL A 963 -40.13 64.78 -9.87
CA VAL A 963 -38.81 64.85 -10.51
C VAL A 963 -37.76 65.07 -9.42
N GLY A 964 -36.62 64.38 -9.53
CA GLY A 964 -35.54 64.51 -8.58
C GLY A 964 -34.16 64.35 -9.19
N LEU A 965 -33.16 64.89 -8.50
CA LEU A 965 -31.74 64.71 -8.76
C LEU A 965 -31.05 64.24 -7.47
N ASP A 966 -30.19 63.24 -7.56
CA ASP A 966 -29.36 62.72 -6.49
C ASP A 966 -27.90 62.68 -6.95
N TYR A 967 -27.05 63.47 -6.32
CA TYR A 967 -25.61 63.44 -6.50
C TYR A 967 -24.93 62.74 -5.33
N THR A 968 -24.15 61.70 -5.62
CA THR A 968 -23.36 60.96 -4.63
C THR A 968 -21.89 60.91 -5.04
N TYR A 969 -20.99 61.37 -4.17
CA TYR A 969 -19.54 61.30 -4.32
C TYR A 969 -18.96 60.30 -3.32
N LEU A 970 -18.10 59.40 -3.79
CA LEU A 970 -17.39 58.40 -2.99
C LEU A 970 -15.90 58.53 -3.24
N LYS A 971 -15.09 58.62 -2.18
CA LYS A 971 -13.62 58.67 -2.28
C LYS A 971 -12.98 57.63 -1.38
N ARG A 972 -12.00 56.90 -1.91
CA ARG A 972 -11.16 55.96 -1.15
C ARG A 972 -9.67 56.26 -1.36
N PRO A 973 -8.86 56.20 -0.31
CA PRO A 973 -7.41 56.34 -0.43
C PRO A 973 -6.82 55.15 -1.19
N GLY A 974 -5.55 55.27 -1.58
CA GLY A 974 -4.79 54.11 -2.01
C GLY A 974 -4.61 53.13 -0.85
N LEU A 975 -4.46 51.85 -1.16
CA LEU A 975 -4.29 50.80 -0.17
C LEU A 975 -3.28 49.76 -0.65
N SER A 976 -2.66 49.11 0.32
CA SER A 976 -1.78 47.96 0.14
C SER A 976 -2.42 46.77 0.80
N GLU A 977 -2.52 45.65 0.09
CA GLU A 977 -2.92 44.41 0.72
C GLU A 977 -1.80 43.88 1.63
N SER A 978 -2.17 43.03 2.58
CA SER A 978 -1.28 42.20 3.40
C SER A 978 -1.61 40.73 3.13
N GLY A 979 -0.62 39.85 3.02
CA GLY A 979 -0.84 38.47 2.58
C GLY A 979 0.39 37.89 1.86
N ARG A 980 0.19 36.86 1.02
CA ARG A 980 1.30 36.27 0.24
C ARG A 980 1.75 37.22 -0.86
N ASP A 981 3.05 37.38 -0.98
CA ASP A 981 3.69 38.36 -1.87
C ASP A 981 3.26 38.23 -3.34
N ALA A 982 3.18 37.00 -3.88
CA ALA A 982 2.94 36.78 -5.32
C ALA A 982 1.62 37.35 -5.89
N SER A 983 0.59 37.48 -5.07
CA SER A 983 -0.73 37.95 -5.53
C SER A 983 -1.16 39.23 -4.85
N ARG A 984 -0.34 39.79 -3.96
CA ARG A 984 -0.62 41.00 -3.18
C ARG A 984 -0.68 42.22 -4.08
N LEU A 985 -1.74 43.01 -3.96
CA LEU A 985 -1.95 44.20 -4.76
C LEU A 985 -1.74 45.48 -3.94
N ASP A 986 -1.12 46.47 -4.56
CA ASP A 986 -1.28 47.86 -4.19
C ASP A 986 -2.25 48.51 -5.17
N VAL A 987 -3.31 49.11 -4.63
CA VAL A 987 -4.39 49.72 -5.41
C VAL A 987 -4.33 51.23 -5.20
N ALA A 988 -4.26 51.99 -6.29
CA ALA A 988 -4.21 53.44 -6.24
C ALA A 988 -5.52 54.05 -5.68
N SER A 989 -5.41 55.27 -5.16
CA SER A 989 -6.59 56.01 -4.68
C SER A 989 -7.61 56.18 -5.80
N SER A 990 -8.89 56.03 -5.47
CA SER A 990 -9.97 56.04 -6.45
C SER A 990 -11.16 56.86 -5.94
N HIS A 991 -11.89 57.48 -6.86
CA HIS A 991 -13.15 58.16 -6.53
C HIS A 991 -14.23 57.81 -7.56
N PHE A 992 -15.49 57.94 -7.15
CA PHE A 992 -16.64 57.71 -8.00
C PHE A 992 -17.69 58.80 -7.75
N SER A 993 -18.22 59.38 -8.82
CA SER A 993 -19.29 60.38 -8.77
C SER A 993 -20.50 59.85 -9.51
N SER A 994 -21.65 59.87 -8.86
CA SER A 994 -22.94 59.52 -9.41
C SER A 994 -23.86 60.73 -9.44
N LEU A 995 -24.59 60.91 -10.54
CA LEU A 995 -25.70 61.86 -10.64
C LEU A 995 -26.89 61.11 -11.24
N GLN A 996 -27.84 60.75 -10.39
CA GLN A 996 -29.06 60.09 -10.79
C GLN A 996 -30.19 61.12 -10.95
N SER A 997 -30.83 61.10 -12.11
CA SER A 997 -32.11 61.76 -12.32
C SER A 997 -33.25 60.76 -12.12
N SER A 998 -34.35 61.21 -11.53
CA SER A 998 -35.53 60.40 -11.28
C SER A 998 -36.76 61.12 -11.81
N LEU A 999 -37.54 60.45 -12.65
CA LEU A 999 -38.86 60.89 -13.11
C LEU A 999 -39.88 59.85 -12.67
N GLY A 1000 -40.92 60.23 -11.94
CA GLY A 1000 -41.88 59.28 -11.43
C GLY A 1000 -43.26 59.84 -11.18
N VAL A 1001 -44.15 58.95 -10.75
CA VAL A 1001 -45.50 59.27 -10.26
C VAL A 1001 -45.65 58.66 -8.88
N GLY A 1002 -46.17 59.44 -7.94
CA GLY A 1002 -46.45 59.00 -6.58
C GLY A 1002 -47.93 59.15 -6.24
N SER A 1003 -48.45 58.26 -5.41
CA SER A 1003 -49.76 58.35 -4.80
C SER A 1003 -49.69 58.30 -3.28
N ASP A 1004 -50.57 59.06 -2.64
CA ASP A 1004 -50.84 59.03 -1.21
C ASP A 1004 -52.31 58.65 -1.01
N ILE A 1005 -52.58 57.64 -0.18
CA ILE A 1005 -53.91 57.08 0.04
C ILE A 1005 -54.18 57.08 1.55
N ARG A 1006 -55.19 57.84 1.99
CA ARG A 1006 -55.71 57.80 3.36
C ARG A 1006 -56.85 56.80 3.46
N LEU A 1007 -56.74 55.90 4.43
CA LEU A 1007 -57.77 54.94 4.83
C LEU A 1007 -58.14 55.20 6.31
N PRO A 1008 -59.27 55.88 6.59
CA PRO A 1008 -59.69 56.15 7.96
C PRO A 1008 -60.16 54.85 8.64
N LEU A 1009 -59.78 54.64 9.92
CA LEU A 1009 -60.12 53.44 10.68
C LEU A 1009 -61.31 53.69 11.62
N ALA A 1010 -62.22 52.70 11.73
CA ALA A 1010 -63.49 52.80 12.46
C ALA A 1010 -63.37 53.06 13.98
N ARG A 1011 -62.17 52.98 14.57
CA ARG A 1011 -61.91 53.17 16.02
C ARG A 1011 -61.06 54.42 16.34
N GLY A 1012 -60.90 55.33 15.39
CA GLY A 1012 -60.02 56.50 15.54
C GLY A 1012 -58.56 56.14 15.21
N GLY A 1013 -58.00 56.83 14.23
CA GLY A 1013 -56.67 56.57 13.65
C GLY A 1013 -56.72 56.50 12.12
N ASP A 1014 -55.66 56.96 11.47
CA ASP A 1014 -55.53 56.97 10.01
C ASP A 1014 -54.44 55.98 9.56
N LEU A 1015 -54.73 55.22 8.51
CA LEU A 1015 -53.77 54.40 7.80
C LEU A 1015 -53.40 55.09 6.48
N HIS A 1016 -52.12 55.39 6.28
CA HIS A 1016 -51.60 56.04 5.08
C HIS A 1016 -50.83 55.02 4.24
N ALA A 1017 -51.27 54.80 3.01
CA ALA A 1017 -50.57 53.99 2.04
C ALA A 1017 -49.94 54.88 0.95
N THR A 1018 -48.70 54.58 0.59
CA THR A 1018 -47.95 55.29 -0.45
C THR A 1018 -47.50 54.30 -1.52
N LEU A 1019 -47.60 54.73 -2.78
CA LEU A 1019 -47.06 53.98 -3.92
C LEU A 1019 -46.31 54.96 -4.82
N GLN A 1020 -45.10 54.60 -5.24
CA GLN A 1020 -44.28 55.41 -6.12
C GLN A 1020 -43.68 54.53 -7.21
N LEU A 1021 -43.85 54.94 -8.47
CA LEU A 1021 -43.16 54.38 -9.62
C LEU A 1021 -42.20 55.43 -10.17
N SER A 1022 -40.94 55.07 -10.43
CA SER A 1022 -39.95 55.97 -11.04
C SER A 1022 -39.16 55.29 -12.16
N TRP A 1023 -38.75 56.09 -13.12
CA TRP A 1023 -37.64 55.80 -14.02
C TRP A 1023 -36.44 56.63 -13.57
N ASP A 1024 -35.35 55.95 -13.25
CA ASP A 1024 -34.12 56.58 -12.79
C ASP A 1024 -33.01 56.42 -13.84
N ARG A 1025 -32.29 57.50 -14.13
CA ARG A 1025 -31.21 57.52 -15.12
C ARG A 1025 -29.92 58.12 -14.55
N GLU A 1026 -28.83 57.37 -14.67
CA GLU A 1026 -27.46 57.81 -14.36
C GLU A 1026 -26.93 58.72 -15.47
N LEU A 1027 -26.57 59.95 -15.11
CA LEU A 1027 -26.15 60.99 -16.05
C LEU A 1027 -24.62 61.05 -16.22
N LEU A 1028 -23.86 60.77 -15.17
CA LEU A 1028 -22.39 60.79 -15.19
C LEU A 1028 -21.80 59.49 -15.76
N ASN A 1029 -20.46 59.43 -15.87
CA ASN A 1029 -19.76 58.22 -16.23
C ASN A 1029 -19.98 57.14 -15.15
N ASN A 1030 -20.59 56.03 -15.54
CA ASN A 1030 -20.92 54.95 -14.62
C ASN A 1030 -19.77 53.95 -14.43
N LYS A 1031 -18.60 54.17 -15.06
CA LYS A 1031 -17.42 53.31 -14.96
C LYS A 1031 -16.37 53.89 -14.02
N LEU A 1032 -15.84 53.04 -13.14
CA LEU A 1032 -14.66 53.28 -12.32
C LEU A 1032 -13.45 52.63 -12.96
N THR A 1033 -12.36 53.39 -13.10
CA THR A 1033 -11.03 52.84 -13.43
C THR A 1033 -10.23 52.71 -12.13
N GLN A 1034 -9.67 51.54 -11.89
CA GLN A 1034 -8.78 51.27 -10.76
C GLN A 1034 -7.41 50.84 -11.30
N THR A 1035 -6.37 51.59 -10.94
CA THR A 1035 -4.99 51.24 -11.24
C THR A 1035 -4.40 50.44 -10.08
N ALA A 1036 -3.72 49.34 -10.38
CA ALA A 1036 -3.05 48.51 -9.40
C ALA A 1036 -1.72 47.98 -9.93
N HIS A 1037 -0.86 47.52 -9.03
CA HIS A 1037 0.32 46.72 -9.36
C HIS A 1037 0.50 45.61 -8.32
N PHE A 1038 1.25 44.56 -8.68
CA PHE A 1038 1.71 43.58 -7.69
C PHE A 1038 2.76 44.22 -6.79
N SER A 1039 2.68 44.03 -5.48
CA SER A 1039 3.46 44.84 -4.53
C SER A 1039 4.97 44.77 -4.70
N SER A 1040 5.49 43.62 -5.11
CA SER A 1040 6.93 43.45 -5.38
C SER A 1040 7.37 43.97 -6.76
N TYR A 1041 6.43 44.42 -7.62
CA TYR A 1041 6.65 44.77 -9.03
C TYR A 1041 5.99 46.12 -9.39
N SER A 1042 6.29 47.16 -8.61
CA SER A 1042 5.66 48.49 -8.71
C SER A 1042 5.81 49.22 -10.06
N HIS A 1043 6.78 48.82 -10.88
CA HIS A 1043 7.02 49.38 -12.22
C HIS A 1043 6.09 48.80 -13.31
N LEU A 1044 5.33 47.74 -13.02
CA LEU A 1044 4.42 47.08 -13.95
C LEU A 1044 2.96 47.21 -13.46
N GLY A 1045 2.38 48.38 -13.69
CA GLY A 1045 0.98 48.67 -13.37
C GLY A 1045 -0.01 48.16 -14.41
N PHE A 1046 -1.23 47.86 -13.97
CA PHE A 1046 -2.37 47.51 -14.81
C PHE A 1046 -3.66 48.16 -14.30
N GLU A 1047 -4.64 48.27 -15.18
CA GLU A 1047 -5.92 48.89 -14.88
C GLU A 1047 -7.07 47.89 -14.99
N ALA A 1048 -8.03 47.99 -14.07
CA ALA A 1048 -9.34 47.37 -14.19
C ALA A 1048 -10.42 48.45 -14.33
N LYS A 1049 -11.29 48.30 -15.32
CA LYS A 1049 -12.39 49.23 -15.58
C LYS A 1049 -13.72 48.53 -15.40
N ASN A 1050 -14.51 48.96 -14.43
CA ASN A 1050 -15.78 48.33 -14.06
C ASN A 1050 -16.91 49.36 -13.96
N SER A 1051 -18.07 49.02 -14.49
CA SER A 1051 -19.33 49.75 -14.30
C SER A 1051 -19.82 49.54 -12.86
N ILE A 1052 -20.02 50.63 -12.13
CA ILE A 1052 -20.44 50.66 -10.72
C ILE A 1052 -21.97 50.63 -10.58
N VAL A 1053 -22.66 51.21 -11.56
CA VAL A 1053 -24.11 51.37 -11.58
C VAL A 1053 -24.62 51.25 -13.01
N SER A 1054 -25.81 50.68 -13.18
CA SER A 1054 -26.48 50.64 -14.48
C SER A 1054 -27.00 52.02 -14.91
N ARG A 1055 -27.09 52.26 -16.22
CA ARG A 1055 -27.51 53.56 -16.75
C ARG A 1055 -28.97 53.91 -16.46
N ASP A 1056 -29.85 52.92 -16.48
CA ASP A 1056 -31.30 53.09 -16.36
C ASP A 1056 -31.89 52.07 -15.39
N ALA A 1057 -32.86 52.51 -14.58
CA ALA A 1057 -33.58 51.72 -13.59
C ALA A 1057 -35.08 52.02 -13.61
N MET A 1058 -35.89 51.00 -13.31
CA MET A 1058 -37.27 51.20 -12.87
C MET A 1058 -37.33 50.97 -11.37
N GLY A 1059 -37.86 51.95 -10.63
CA GLY A 1059 -38.06 51.89 -9.18
C GLY A 1059 -39.54 51.75 -8.84
N LEU A 1060 -39.86 50.85 -7.91
CA LEU A 1060 -41.17 50.72 -7.29
C LEU A 1060 -41.01 50.82 -5.79
N LYS A 1061 -41.72 51.73 -5.15
CA LYS A 1061 -41.73 51.88 -3.69
C LYS A 1061 -43.15 51.84 -3.17
N GLY A 1062 -43.38 51.02 -2.16
CA GLY A 1062 -44.63 50.94 -1.41
C GLY A 1062 -44.37 51.21 0.07
N GLY A 1063 -45.26 51.96 0.71
CA GLY A 1063 -45.16 52.24 2.15
C GLY A 1063 -46.53 52.26 2.81
N LEU A 1064 -46.56 51.88 4.07
CA LEU A 1064 -47.75 51.91 4.93
C LEU A 1064 -47.37 52.54 6.27
N SER A 1065 -48.11 53.53 6.74
CA SER A 1065 -47.97 54.06 8.09
C SER A 1065 -49.30 54.12 8.81
N TYR A 1066 -49.27 53.77 10.09
CA TYR A 1066 -50.40 53.79 11.01
C TYR A 1066 -50.15 54.87 12.06
N GLN A 1067 -51.11 55.79 12.18
CA GLN A 1067 -51.11 56.83 13.18
C GLN A 1067 -51.83 56.33 14.44
N ALA A 1068 -51.09 56.11 15.53
CA ALA A 1068 -51.63 55.64 16.81
C ALA A 1068 -51.81 56.82 17.78
N GLY A 1069 -52.93 57.54 17.63
CA GLY A 1069 -53.21 58.78 18.38
C GLY A 1069 -52.40 59.99 17.88
N ASP A 1070 -52.40 61.08 18.64
CA ASP A 1070 -51.87 62.38 18.15
C ASP A 1070 -50.34 62.50 18.20
N GLY A 1071 -49.66 61.67 19.01
CA GLY A 1071 -48.23 61.80 19.30
C GLY A 1071 -47.31 60.76 18.67
N PHE A 1072 -47.83 59.69 18.05
CA PHE A 1072 -47.01 58.56 17.62
C PHE A 1072 -47.49 57.93 16.30
N ALA A 1073 -46.53 57.63 15.40
CA ALA A 1073 -46.77 56.92 14.16
C ALA A 1073 -45.76 55.79 13.98
N ILE A 1074 -46.21 54.67 13.43
CA ILE A 1074 -45.35 53.56 13.00
C ILE A 1074 -45.59 53.27 11.53
N GLY A 1075 -44.53 53.01 10.77
CA GLY A 1075 -44.64 52.68 9.35
C GLY A 1075 -43.60 51.70 8.86
N ALA A 1076 -43.91 51.07 7.76
CA ALA A 1076 -43.01 50.20 7.02
C ALA A 1076 -43.02 50.57 5.55
N SER A 1077 -41.87 50.48 4.89
CA SER A 1077 -41.79 50.61 3.44
C SER A 1077 -40.85 49.61 2.82
N VAL A 1078 -41.14 49.25 1.58
CA VAL A 1078 -40.34 48.39 0.72
C VAL A 1078 -40.11 49.09 -0.61
N ALA A 1079 -38.88 49.03 -1.13
CA ALA A 1079 -38.54 49.54 -2.44
C ALA A 1079 -37.75 48.49 -3.23
N GLY A 1080 -38.12 48.35 -4.50
CA GLY A 1080 -37.44 47.50 -5.47
C GLY A 1080 -36.95 48.34 -6.64
N ASN A 1081 -35.69 48.16 -7.02
CA ASN A 1081 -35.14 48.73 -8.26
C ASN A 1081 -34.71 47.61 -9.19
N TRP A 1082 -35.11 47.69 -10.45
CA TRP A 1082 -34.70 46.77 -11.52
C TRP A 1082 -33.98 47.55 -12.61
N TYR A 1083 -32.73 47.18 -12.87
CA TYR A 1083 -31.91 47.85 -13.87
C TYR A 1083 -31.70 46.93 -15.09
N GLY A 1084 -31.51 47.55 -16.26
CA GLY A 1084 -31.40 46.84 -17.55
C GLY A 1084 -30.22 45.85 -17.68
N ALA A 1085 -29.16 46.00 -16.87
CA ALA A 1085 -27.94 45.18 -16.91
C ALA A 1085 -27.93 44.02 -15.90
N GLY A 1086 -29.10 43.43 -15.62
CA GLY A 1086 -29.23 42.29 -14.69
C GLY A 1086 -29.04 42.65 -13.20
N GLN A 1087 -29.05 43.94 -12.87
CA GLN A 1087 -28.96 44.41 -11.49
C GLN A 1087 -30.35 44.54 -10.87
N ARG A 1088 -30.48 44.12 -9.61
CA ARG A 1088 -31.73 44.25 -8.85
C ARG A 1088 -31.42 44.59 -7.41
N SER A 1089 -32.28 45.37 -6.77
CA SER A 1089 -32.20 45.61 -5.33
C SER A 1089 -33.58 45.54 -4.69
N LEU A 1090 -33.62 45.04 -3.47
CA LEU A 1090 -34.79 45.05 -2.61
C LEU A 1090 -34.37 45.63 -1.26
N THR A 1091 -34.99 46.73 -0.87
CA THR A 1091 -34.72 47.41 0.40
C THR A 1091 -36.02 47.53 1.17
N GLY A 1092 -35.93 47.47 2.50
CA GLY A 1092 -37.05 47.67 3.40
C GLY A 1092 -36.63 48.42 4.65
N ASN A 1093 -37.57 49.13 5.25
CA ASN A 1093 -37.38 49.79 6.53
C ASN A 1093 -38.65 49.78 7.36
N VAL A 1094 -38.47 49.76 8.68
CA VAL A 1094 -39.51 50.01 9.67
C VAL A 1094 -39.12 51.29 10.39
N ASN A 1095 -40.06 52.19 10.59
CA ASN A 1095 -39.83 53.48 11.19
C ASN A 1095 -40.89 53.81 12.24
N ALA A 1096 -40.46 54.51 13.28
CA ALA A 1096 -41.28 55.06 14.34
C ALA A 1096 -41.03 56.55 14.42
N ARG A 1097 -42.09 57.32 14.66
CA ARG A 1097 -42.07 58.77 14.68
C ARG A 1097 -42.85 59.28 15.88
N TRP A 1098 -42.27 60.25 16.58
CA TRP A 1098 -42.85 60.93 17.73
C TRP A 1098 -43.06 62.40 17.41
N THR A 1099 -44.20 62.94 17.82
CA THR A 1099 -44.53 64.37 17.70
C THR A 1099 -44.68 64.95 19.11
N PHE A 1100 -44.02 66.08 19.38
CA PHE A 1100 -43.95 66.73 20.69
C PHE A 1100 -44.56 68.12 20.68
#